data_AF-A0A848J163-F1
#
_entry.id   AF-A0A848J163-F1
#
_cell.length_a   1.000
_cell.length_b   1.000
_cell.length_c   1.000
_cell.angle_alpha   90.00
_cell.angle_beta   90.00
_cell.angle_gamma   90.00
#
_symmetry.space_group_name_H-M   'P 1'
#
loop_
_entity.id
_entity.type
_entity.pdbx_description
1 polymer ?
#
loop_
_entity_poly.entity_id
_entity_poly.type
_entity_poly.pdbx_seq_one_letter_code
_entity_poly.pdbx_strand_id
1 'polypeptide(L)'
;MKFSLLTILILLFFICPPFLVAQYSLIQDINQNNNNSNGIRSSNDFVVAQDQAFFVYFDEVNGAELWVTDGSLSGTHIIKDIYPGQQSSNPRELTSINGKLFFTATSPEYGNEIWVSDGTEVGTFMLQDINQGATGSFAYQLTSFNNECYFVAQSNEYGVEIFKSDGTVSGTSLVVDLSPGASSSFPNELFEYGNNLYFSANPNDFNSPDYTGTELWIYNLTDESAKLVLDINTEGSSNPEQFVEAGGLLYFTANDGVHGRELWVSDGTLENTRLVYDLNPGSQQGYIDYLTSFKGELYFGGSDGTNFKTWKLIGIDNVEAHFDQRPYNIISGSAKLFIVSYNTEYGIEIWVSDGNSTALLKDIQEGSLGSSPDKFILVDQDMYFTANTEQFGNELWVSDGSSDGTRIVKDIYNGEISSNPSMFSVLGENLIYAANDGLNGREIWMTNLTDYKTELTIDIEKGSASSEPGKFKIINGQLYFIANNGIDGKEPWVTNGEISSTYMLADLNSGENGSDPGNYVSFNQEVVFTAYTDDLGYELWSLTNGEITQLTEITTVSMQDEISSLNVIDDKILFAITTPEYGRELWVYNGLNESYSILVDINPGIESSFPDEFILYDGKYYFLAEDGIHGRELWVTDGTINGTYLLKDLNNRNSSSNIQFLEANDSLLYFAAENTLWRSDGTSDGTQIVWDELLNPNNLKGKANELFFVGYTNNTDVLLWKTNGSVEGTVPVADVDPVSEYAFIENLHTSGDNLYFNADNGQSGMELWVSDGTSQGTYLIKDIWEGTSSSFPGDYINHNELVYFKANDGVNGNNIWTVENSTLNVQIQELFDGEVIQLIGVLNDELIFVGNDDSRGSELWKYSLGDLESPLVVTKDINLYLDEHGMVELNAKDIDDGSTDNETSIENLKFEVNFSQFDCSDLGDNQVTLFVTDLEGNIGSATSLVTVLDTLSPVILIKDTVLVFNGYLISLSAVDLDIGSYDNCGIKSISLSKEIFGESDLGINNVEFVAYDYSDNNSIVNFNITLSNGLLAINPNKVNEFKVYPNPSKGRVSFINSSGTVNEYEIFIYTTDGKLERKLYSGIFQNNEEVSVSIVDLKASIYILQFRSDNEIFYKKLMIDHQY
;
A
#
# COMPACT_ATOMS: atom_id res chain seq x y z
N MET A 1 -26.17 -42.92 17.77
CA MET A 1 -25.30 -43.93 18.44
C MET A 1 -24.14 -43.21 19.14
N LYS A 2 -23.26 -43.91 19.88
CA LYS A 2 -22.03 -43.29 20.42
C LYS A 2 -21.14 -42.83 19.24
N PHE A 3 -20.98 -41.53 19.05
CA PHE A 3 -19.92 -41.01 18.19
C PHE A 3 -18.61 -40.93 18.97
N SER A 4 -17.53 -41.41 18.36
CA SER A 4 -16.19 -41.50 18.94
C SER A 4 -15.38 -40.24 18.67
N LEU A 5 -14.36 -40.01 19.49
CA LEU A 5 -13.39 -38.90 19.51
C LEU A 5 -12.53 -38.70 18.24
N LEU A 6 -12.94 -39.20 17.07
CA LEU A 6 -12.13 -39.24 15.85
C LEU A 6 -12.48 -38.14 14.82
N THR A 7 -13.49 -37.30 15.08
CA THR A 7 -13.89 -36.19 14.20
C THR A 7 -13.24 -34.84 14.54
N ILE A 8 -12.41 -34.76 15.59
CA ILE A 8 -11.74 -33.51 16.01
C ILE A 8 -10.37 -33.34 15.31
N LEU A 9 -9.89 -34.34 14.56
CA LEU A 9 -8.53 -34.35 13.98
C LEU A 9 -8.47 -34.11 12.46
N ILE A 10 -9.56 -33.64 11.83
CA ILE A 10 -9.61 -33.31 10.39
C ILE A 10 -9.79 -31.79 10.15
N LEU A 11 -10.09 -31.01 11.20
CA LEU A 11 -10.25 -29.55 11.12
C LEU A 11 -8.92 -28.75 11.11
N LEU A 12 -7.77 -29.43 11.03
CA LEU A 12 -6.43 -28.86 11.29
C LEU A 12 -5.45 -29.04 10.11
N PHE A 13 -5.95 -29.33 8.91
CA PHE A 13 -5.12 -29.61 7.72
C PHE A 13 -5.62 -28.94 6.42
N PHE A 14 -6.48 -27.92 6.53
CA PHE A 14 -6.92 -27.07 5.41
C PHE A 14 -6.49 -25.60 5.55
N ILE A 15 -5.57 -25.29 6.48
CA ILE A 15 -4.80 -24.04 6.48
C ILE A 15 -3.49 -24.34 5.75
N CYS A 16 -3.57 -24.35 4.43
CA CYS A 16 -2.43 -24.26 3.52
C CYS A 16 -3.01 -23.82 2.17
N PRO A 17 -3.14 -22.51 1.91
CA PRO A 17 -3.45 -22.05 0.56
C PRO A 17 -2.38 -22.55 -0.42
N PRO A 18 -2.74 -22.81 -1.69
CA PRO A 18 -1.75 -23.15 -2.71
C PRO A 18 -0.85 -21.95 -2.96
N PHE A 19 0.43 -22.23 -3.29
CA PHE A 19 1.47 -21.29 -3.68
C PHE A 19 0.94 -19.88 -4.06
N LEU A 20 1.18 -18.83 -3.28
CA LEU A 20 2.27 -18.72 -2.30
C LEU A 20 3.61 -19.07 -2.96
N VAL A 21 3.97 -18.31 -4.00
CA VAL A 21 5.11 -18.55 -4.90
C VAL A 21 6.23 -17.50 -4.78
N ALA A 22 6.03 -16.45 -3.97
CA ALA A 22 6.74 -15.16 -4.05
C ALA A 22 6.69 -14.43 -5.43
N GLN A 23 6.30 -15.11 -6.52
CA GLN A 23 6.66 -14.78 -7.91
C GLN A 23 8.20 -14.78 -8.14
N TYR A 24 8.90 -15.71 -7.48
CA TYR A 24 10.36 -15.69 -7.37
C TYR A 24 11.19 -15.92 -8.64
N SER A 25 12.49 -15.61 -8.52
CA SER A 25 13.53 -15.66 -9.55
C SER A 25 14.79 -16.36 -9.02
N LEU A 26 15.78 -16.63 -9.88
CA LEU A 26 17.01 -17.36 -9.55
C LEU A 26 18.18 -16.75 -10.35
N ILE A 27 19.00 -15.89 -9.72
CA ILE A 27 19.92 -15.04 -10.50
C ILE A 27 21.27 -14.69 -9.82
N GLN A 28 21.24 -14.05 -8.64
CA GLN A 28 22.36 -13.20 -8.17
C GLN A 28 23.07 -13.71 -6.89
N ASP A 29 24.25 -13.15 -6.58
CA ASP A 29 25.22 -13.72 -5.61
C ASP A 29 26.25 -12.67 -5.07
N ILE A 30 25.80 -11.45 -4.71
CA ILE A 30 26.48 -10.16 -5.01
C ILE A 30 27.68 -9.64 -4.16
N ASN A 31 27.74 -9.84 -2.84
CA ASN A 31 28.61 -9.06 -1.92
C ASN A 31 29.96 -9.75 -1.55
N GLN A 32 30.93 -9.06 -0.89
CA GLN A 32 32.10 -9.72 -0.25
C GLN A 32 32.85 -8.98 0.89
N ASN A 33 32.92 -7.64 0.91
CA ASN A 33 34.12 -6.94 1.43
C ASN A 33 34.47 -7.14 2.92
N ASN A 34 33.48 -7.19 3.83
CA ASN A 34 33.68 -7.12 5.29
C ASN A 34 34.38 -5.82 5.79
N ASN A 35 34.29 -4.71 5.04
CA ASN A 35 34.85 -3.40 5.43
C ASN A 35 33.90 -2.21 5.21
N ASN A 36 34.09 -1.21 6.07
CA ASN A 36 33.57 0.17 6.08
C ASN A 36 32.04 0.39 5.93
N SER A 37 31.59 1.62 5.62
CA SER A 37 30.29 2.14 6.08
C SER A 37 29.61 3.18 5.17
N ASN A 38 28.31 3.38 5.40
CA ASN A 38 27.67 4.68 5.72
C ASN A 38 26.24 4.75 5.20
N GLY A 39 25.99 4.28 3.97
CA GLY A 39 24.74 4.43 3.24
C GLY A 39 24.37 5.86 2.80
N ILE A 40 24.52 6.86 3.69
CA ILE A 40 23.81 8.13 3.61
C ILE A 40 24.74 9.35 3.42
N ARG A 41 24.46 10.19 2.41
CA ARG A 41 24.58 11.67 2.50
C ARG A 41 23.22 12.36 2.59
N SER A 42 22.21 11.74 1.99
CA SER A 42 20.80 12.18 1.91
C SER A 42 19.90 10.96 1.63
N SER A 43 18.57 11.11 1.69
CA SER A 43 17.57 10.24 1.04
C SER A 43 17.07 10.84 -0.28
N ASN A 44 17.25 12.15 -0.43
CA ASN A 44 16.78 12.96 -1.55
C ASN A 44 17.48 12.56 -2.85
N ASP A 45 18.53 11.73 -2.77
CA ASP A 45 19.06 10.98 -3.90
C ASP A 45 17.97 10.06 -4.55
N PHE A 46 16.73 9.99 -4.02
CA PHE A 46 15.45 9.56 -4.66
C PHE A 46 14.68 10.67 -5.45
N VAL A 47 14.19 10.37 -6.68
CA VAL A 47 13.05 10.92 -7.45
C VAL A 47 12.78 9.92 -8.62
N VAL A 48 12.08 10.27 -9.70
CA VAL A 48 11.53 9.37 -10.75
C VAL A 48 11.41 10.08 -12.12
N ALA A 49 11.34 9.30 -13.22
CA ALA A 49 10.77 9.73 -14.50
C ALA A 49 9.34 9.17 -14.78
N GLN A 50 9.20 7.95 -15.32
CA GLN A 50 7.92 7.32 -15.71
C GLN A 50 7.89 5.82 -15.32
N ASP A 51 7.67 4.88 -16.26
CA ASP A 51 7.61 3.42 -16.13
C ASP A 51 9.01 2.74 -15.97
N GLN A 52 9.64 2.90 -14.80
CA GLN A 52 11.10 3.00 -14.70
C GLN A 52 11.73 2.33 -13.41
N ALA A 53 13.08 2.27 -13.18
CA ALA A 53 13.76 1.81 -11.91
C ALA A 53 15.34 1.96 -11.80
N PHE A 54 15.92 2.82 -10.91
CA PHE A 54 17.37 2.86 -10.52
C PHE A 54 17.76 3.49 -9.16
N PHE A 55 17.81 2.70 -8.07
CA PHE A 55 19.01 2.51 -7.22
C PHE A 55 19.87 3.68 -6.64
N VAL A 56 20.56 3.46 -5.50
CA VAL A 56 21.74 4.23 -5.02
C VAL A 56 22.67 3.36 -4.12
N TYR A 57 24.00 3.57 -4.09
CA TYR A 57 25.01 2.92 -3.21
C TYR A 57 25.86 3.97 -2.38
N PHE A 58 26.90 3.62 -1.59
CA PHE A 58 27.67 4.60 -0.75
C PHE A 58 28.97 4.15 0.03
N ASP A 59 29.92 5.07 0.29
CA ASP A 59 31.20 4.93 1.06
C ASP A 59 31.48 6.10 2.05
N GLU A 60 32.75 6.48 2.28
CA GLU A 60 33.22 7.41 3.31
C GLU A 60 34.22 8.50 2.85
N VAL A 61 34.45 8.67 1.54
CA VAL A 61 35.63 9.38 1.00
C VAL A 61 35.49 9.95 -0.43
N ASN A 62 34.73 9.35 -1.35
CA ASN A 62 34.91 9.50 -2.80
C ASN A 62 33.83 10.35 -3.54
N GLY A 63 33.00 9.79 -4.45
CA GLY A 63 31.99 10.53 -5.19
C GLY A 63 30.74 9.74 -5.62
N ALA A 64 29.81 10.42 -6.32
CA ALA A 64 28.47 9.89 -6.51
C ALA A 64 28.29 9.17 -7.84
N GLU A 65 28.52 7.87 -7.78
CA GLU A 65 28.58 6.98 -8.92
C GLU A 65 27.23 6.28 -9.21
N LEU A 66 26.76 6.37 -10.47
CA LEU A 66 25.37 6.65 -10.92
C LEU A 66 24.87 5.55 -11.95
N TRP A 67 23.92 4.64 -11.64
CA TRP A 67 23.75 3.30 -12.34
C TRP A 67 22.34 2.88 -12.79
N VAL A 68 22.22 1.84 -13.64
CA VAL A 68 20.97 1.01 -14.03
C VAL A 68 20.93 -1.97 -14.49
N THR A 69 21.26 -2.68 -15.66
CA THR A 69 20.54 -3.72 -16.45
C THR A 69 20.68 -3.41 -17.96
N ASP A 70 19.68 -3.70 -18.79
CA ASP A 70 19.39 -3.09 -20.10
C ASP A 70 17.89 -2.69 -20.23
N GLY A 71 16.98 -3.58 -19.82
CA GLY A 71 15.55 -3.55 -20.11
C GLY A 71 15.05 -4.77 -20.91
N SER A 72 15.87 -5.82 -21.07
CA SER A 72 15.57 -7.03 -21.84
C SER A 72 16.39 -8.25 -21.39
N LEU A 73 16.36 -9.32 -22.18
CA LEU A 73 17.10 -10.58 -21.97
C LEU A 73 18.61 -10.43 -22.30
N SER A 74 19.26 -9.36 -21.85
CA SER A 74 20.71 -9.10 -22.04
C SER A 74 21.34 -8.16 -20.98
N GLY A 75 20.63 -7.81 -19.91
CA GLY A 75 21.04 -6.76 -18.97
C GLY A 75 22.24 -7.08 -18.06
N THR A 76 23.43 -6.62 -18.47
CA THR A 76 24.68 -6.61 -17.69
C THR A 76 25.55 -5.43 -18.17
N HIS A 77 25.40 -4.21 -17.61
CA HIS A 77 26.00 -2.96 -18.14
C HIS A 77 26.24 -1.86 -17.05
N ILE A 78 27.20 -0.95 -17.23
CA ILE A 78 27.48 0.26 -16.41
C ILE A 78 26.64 1.46 -16.88
N ILE A 79 27.06 2.70 -16.57
CA ILE A 79 26.77 3.87 -17.38
C ILE A 79 28.07 4.60 -17.83
N LYS A 80 28.22 5.93 -17.74
CA LYS A 80 29.45 6.68 -18.07
C LYS A 80 30.54 6.68 -16.99
N ASP A 81 31.44 5.68 -16.95
CA ASP A 81 32.67 5.67 -16.14
C ASP A 81 33.63 6.84 -16.47
N ILE A 82 34.23 7.45 -15.43
CA ILE A 82 34.48 8.89 -15.45
C ILE A 82 35.97 9.22 -15.09
N TYR A 83 37.04 9.19 -15.90
CA TYR A 83 37.25 8.42 -17.14
C TYR A 83 37.46 6.93 -16.89
N PRO A 84 38.37 6.50 -15.98
CA PRO A 84 38.52 6.88 -14.54
C PRO A 84 39.54 8.00 -14.14
N GLY A 85 39.93 8.18 -12.84
CA GLY A 85 40.89 9.17 -12.20
C GLY A 85 41.23 8.85 -10.68
N GLN A 86 41.90 9.60 -9.79
CA GLN A 86 41.73 9.41 -8.29
C GLN A 86 40.42 9.85 -7.50
N GLN A 87 39.78 11.04 -7.65
CA GLN A 87 38.32 11.34 -7.40
C GLN A 87 37.70 12.52 -8.25
N SER A 88 36.39 12.40 -8.70
CA SER A 88 33.93 13.82 -9.06
C SER A 88 32.43 13.27 -9.03
N SER A 89 31.74 13.13 -7.85
CA SER A 89 30.38 13.70 -7.63
C SER A 89 29.80 13.82 -6.17
N ASN A 90 30.47 13.46 -5.06
CA ASN A 90 29.96 13.58 -3.65
C ASN A 90 28.74 12.69 -3.21
N PRO A 91 27.41 13.02 -3.19
CA PRO A 91 26.65 14.17 -3.72
C PRO A 91 25.60 14.78 -2.73
N ARG A 92 24.58 15.46 -3.31
CA ARG A 92 23.20 15.51 -2.81
C ARG A 92 22.12 15.65 -3.92
N GLU A 93 20.94 15.07 -3.69
CA GLU A 93 19.57 15.25 -4.24
C GLU A 93 19.20 14.89 -5.71
N LEU A 94 19.32 15.77 -6.73
CA LEU A 94 18.76 15.64 -8.11
C LEU A 94 17.25 15.94 -8.28
N THR A 95 16.79 16.25 -9.51
CA THR A 95 15.38 16.59 -9.80
C THR A 95 14.88 16.13 -11.20
N SER A 96 13.57 16.16 -11.44
CA SER A 96 12.87 15.71 -12.67
C SER A 96 12.00 16.83 -13.29
N ILE A 97 12.12 17.09 -14.60
CA ILE A 97 11.14 17.86 -15.40
C ILE A 97 10.86 17.12 -16.71
N ASN A 98 9.58 17.06 -17.10
CA ASN A 98 9.11 16.48 -18.37
C ASN A 98 9.60 15.04 -18.64
N GLY A 99 9.83 14.24 -17.60
CA GLY A 99 10.39 12.88 -17.75
C GLY A 99 11.89 12.84 -18.04
N LYS A 100 12.60 13.97 -17.89
CA LYS A 100 14.04 14.07 -17.92
C LYS A 100 14.56 14.32 -16.49
N LEU A 101 15.53 13.53 -16.07
CA LEU A 101 16.05 13.43 -14.68
C LEU A 101 17.56 13.70 -14.66
N PHE A 102 18.07 14.36 -13.63
CA PHE A 102 19.14 15.34 -13.83
C PHE A 102 20.33 15.33 -12.84
N PHE A 103 21.60 15.31 -13.29
CA PHE A 103 22.84 15.29 -12.46
C PHE A 103 24.01 16.08 -13.09
N THR A 104 25.12 16.27 -12.35
CA THR A 104 26.28 17.08 -12.74
C THR A 104 27.64 16.43 -12.43
N ALA A 105 28.67 16.61 -13.26
CA ALA A 105 30.07 16.35 -12.87
C ALA A 105 31.12 17.45 -13.21
N THR A 106 32.02 17.22 -14.17
CA THR A 106 33.46 17.59 -14.03
C THR A 106 34.27 17.65 -15.35
N SER A 107 35.26 18.55 -15.57
CA SER A 107 36.21 18.45 -16.72
C SER A 107 37.57 19.12 -16.43
N PRO A 108 38.67 18.85 -17.20
CA PRO A 108 40.06 18.97 -16.71
C PRO A 108 40.92 20.11 -17.33
N GLU A 109 42.10 19.85 -17.93
CA GLU A 109 43.09 20.85 -18.44
C GLU A 109 42.65 21.61 -19.72
N TYR A 110 41.34 21.75 -19.94
CA TYR A 110 40.77 22.94 -20.57
C TYR A 110 40.32 23.82 -19.40
N GLY A 111 39.16 23.48 -18.84
CA GLY A 111 38.73 23.75 -17.48
C GLY A 111 37.59 22.80 -17.12
N ASN A 112 36.91 23.10 -16.02
CA ASN A 112 35.53 22.64 -15.84
C ASN A 112 34.70 23.11 -17.05
N GLU A 113 33.98 22.22 -17.76
CA GLU A 113 33.03 22.64 -18.80
C GLU A 113 31.53 22.40 -18.46
N ILE A 114 30.76 21.34 -18.87
CA ILE A 114 29.47 20.82 -18.29
C ILE A 114 28.93 19.43 -18.81
N TRP A 115 28.02 18.78 -18.05
CA TRP A 115 27.04 17.68 -18.33
C TRP A 115 26.40 17.24 -16.99
N VAL A 116 25.20 16.71 -16.79
CA VAL A 116 24.19 15.91 -17.52
C VAL A 116 24.47 14.43 -17.77
N SER A 117 23.40 13.63 -17.67
CA SER A 117 23.22 12.21 -17.99
C SER A 117 21.97 12.10 -18.85
N ASP A 118 21.97 11.40 -19.99
CA ASP A 118 20.88 11.40 -20.96
C ASP A 118 20.25 10.01 -21.27
N GLY A 119 19.84 9.61 -22.50
CA GLY A 119 19.41 8.21 -22.79
C GLY A 119 18.64 7.78 -24.07
N THR A 120 18.89 8.28 -25.30
CA THR A 120 18.19 7.83 -26.55
C THR A 120 18.97 7.72 -27.89
N GLU A 121 19.90 8.61 -28.27
CA GLU A 121 20.78 8.46 -29.46
C GLU A 121 22.21 9.03 -29.23
N VAL A 122 22.47 10.34 -29.41
CA VAL A 122 23.69 11.06 -28.91
C VAL A 122 23.39 12.58 -28.70
N GLY A 123 23.90 13.23 -27.63
CA GLY A 123 23.59 14.63 -27.28
C GLY A 123 24.33 15.34 -26.10
N THR A 124 25.03 14.67 -25.19
CA THR A 124 25.29 15.18 -23.81
C THR A 124 25.97 16.56 -23.63
N PHE A 125 27.27 16.72 -23.97
CA PHE A 125 28.31 17.54 -23.29
C PHE A 125 28.19 19.11 -23.09
N MET A 126 28.98 20.02 -23.74
CA MET A 126 29.24 21.45 -23.32
C MET A 126 29.81 22.64 -24.24
N LEU A 127 29.15 23.15 -25.31
CA LEU A 127 29.41 24.38 -26.20
C LEU A 127 30.83 24.69 -26.75
N GLN A 128 31.07 25.84 -27.42
CA GLN A 128 32.21 26.01 -28.34
C GLN A 128 32.62 27.47 -28.70
N ASP A 129 33.93 27.78 -28.68
CA ASP A 129 34.65 28.91 -29.31
C ASP A 129 34.18 30.33 -28.89
N ILE A 130 34.05 30.61 -27.59
CA ILE A 130 33.56 31.91 -27.08
C ILE A 130 34.64 32.81 -26.44
N ASN A 131 34.78 32.88 -25.11
CA ASN A 131 35.23 34.13 -24.46
C ASN A 131 36.68 34.57 -24.73
N GLN A 132 37.63 33.63 -24.90
CA GLN A 132 39.07 33.88 -24.92
C GLN A 132 39.56 34.70 -23.69
N GLY A 133 39.00 34.44 -22.50
CA GLY A 133 39.03 35.31 -21.31
C GLY A 133 39.34 34.62 -19.98
N ALA A 134 38.30 34.11 -19.29
CA ALA A 134 38.33 33.57 -17.92
C ALA A 134 37.46 32.30 -17.75
N THR A 135 37.35 31.75 -16.53
CA THR A 135 37.56 30.29 -16.31
C THR A 135 36.75 29.62 -15.16
N GLY A 136 35.67 30.21 -14.62
CA GLY A 136 34.46 29.37 -14.45
C GLY A 136 33.38 29.77 -13.43
N SER A 137 32.11 29.31 -13.61
CA SER A 137 30.88 29.58 -12.80
C SER A 137 30.24 28.48 -11.88
N PHE A 138 29.01 27.94 -11.98
CA PHE A 138 28.61 26.76 -11.12
C PHE A 138 27.27 26.06 -11.49
N ALA A 139 26.98 24.94 -10.81
CA ALA A 139 25.70 24.20 -10.76
C ALA A 139 25.35 23.61 -9.39
N TYR A 140 24.14 23.89 -8.85
CA TYR A 140 23.57 23.16 -7.70
C TYR A 140 22.05 22.85 -7.85
N GLN A 141 21.10 23.58 -7.23
CA GLN A 141 19.69 23.14 -7.08
C GLN A 141 18.82 23.09 -8.34
N LEU A 142 17.60 22.55 -8.18
CA LEU A 142 16.62 22.30 -9.24
C LEU A 142 15.23 21.87 -8.70
N THR A 143 14.19 21.94 -9.55
CA THR A 143 12.74 21.92 -9.15
C THR A 143 11.75 21.62 -10.36
N SER A 144 10.46 22.06 -10.43
CA SER A 144 9.53 21.82 -11.59
C SER A 144 8.49 22.93 -11.94
N PHE A 145 8.52 23.54 -13.15
CA PHE A 145 7.77 24.77 -13.63
C PHE A 145 7.55 24.74 -15.14
N ASN A 146 6.46 25.34 -15.64
CA ASN A 146 6.09 25.71 -17.03
C ASN A 146 6.62 24.84 -18.22
N ASN A 147 7.11 23.63 -17.98
CA ASN A 147 7.65 22.63 -18.90
C ASN A 147 8.83 23.09 -19.76
N GLU A 148 8.72 24.23 -20.45
CA GLU A 148 9.87 25.09 -20.68
C GLU A 148 10.69 25.07 -19.39
N CYS A 149 11.97 24.72 -19.48
CA CYS A 149 12.77 24.30 -18.33
C CYS A 149 14.06 25.13 -18.25
N TYR A 150 14.50 25.44 -17.02
CA TYR A 150 15.12 26.72 -16.71
C TYR A 150 16.28 26.69 -15.68
N PHE A 151 17.54 26.68 -16.12
CA PHE A 151 18.73 26.48 -15.23
C PHE A 151 19.22 27.70 -14.46
N VAL A 152 20.44 27.65 -13.94
CA VAL A 152 21.09 28.67 -13.12
C VAL A 152 22.62 28.59 -13.33
N ALA A 153 23.31 29.69 -13.60
CA ALA A 153 24.78 29.75 -13.73
C ALA A 153 25.29 31.19 -13.95
N GLN A 154 26.08 31.79 -13.03
CA GLN A 154 26.66 33.14 -13.27
C GLN A 154 27.48 33.14 -14.57
N SER A 155 27.69 34.29 -15.20
CA SER A 155 28.63 34.42 -16.30
C SER A 155 29.61 35.57 -16.09
N ASN A 156 30.87 35.32 -16.44
CA ASN A 156 31.96 36.30 -16.57
C ASN A 156 31.52 37.62 -17.19
N GLU A 157 30.64 37.54 -18.19
CA GLU A 157 30.15 38.69 -18.95
C GLU A 157 29.15 39.55 -18.18
N TYR A 158 28.39 38.89 -17.33
CA TYR A 158 27.23 39.47 -16.72
C TYR A 158 27.57 39.91 -15.29
N GLY A 159 28.48 39.20 -14.63
CA GLY A 159 27.96 38.69 -13.39
C GLY A 159 26.63 38.03 -13.76
N VAL A 160 25.50 38.72 -13.57
CA VAL A 160 24.31 37.96 -13.29
C VAL A 160 22.92 38.59 -13.51
N GLU A 161 22.22 38.00 -14.50
CA GLU A 161 20.97 38.34 -15.20
C GLU A 161 19.91 37.18 -15.31
N ILE A 162 19.14 37.07 -16.41
CA ILE A 162 18.23 35.96 -16.80
C ILE A 162 18.38 35.66 -18.30
N PHE A 163 18.32 34.38 -18.66
CA PHE A 163 18.90 33.78 -19.85
C PHE A 163 18.26 34.24 -21.21
N LYS A 164 17.02 34.03 -21.70
CA LYS A 164 15.94 33.06 -21.41
C LYS A 164 15.82 31.98 -22.52
N SER A 165 15.23 30.81 -22.22
CA SER A 165 15.07 29.65 -23.14
C SER A 165 13.68 29.50 -23.80
N ASP A 166 13.55 29.00 -25.03
CA ASP A 166 12.23 28.55 -25.58
C ASP A 166 11.76 27.19 -25.02
N GLY A 167 12.28 26.83 -23.84
CA GLY A 167 12.16 25.51 -23.24
C GLY A 167 13.07 24.45 -23.85
N THR A 168 13.27 24.42 -25.17
CA THR A 168 13.82 23.25 -25.89
C THR A 168 14.73 23.64 -27.07
N VAL A 169 14.27 23.40 -28.31
CA VAL A 169 15.08 23.35 -29.55
C VAL A 169 15.62 24.71 -30.03
N SER A 170 15.18 25.81 -29.40
CA SER A 170 15.77 27.14 -29.51
C SER A 170 16.07 27.69 -28.10
N GLY A 171 16.64 26.86 -27.22
CA GLY A 171 16.87 27.12 -25.77
C GLY A 171 17.74 28.34 -25.41
N THR A 172 18.11 29.15 -26.42
CA THR A 172 19.04 30.28 -26.44
C THR A 172 18.48 31.52 -27.16
N SER A 173 18.14 32.60 -26.45
CA SER A 173 18.94 33.85 -26.48
C SER A 173 18.32 35.06 -25.71
N LEU A 174 19.07 35.58 -24.73
CA LEU A 174 19.03 36.91 -24.09
C LEU A 174 17.69 37.43 -23.52
N VAL A 175 17.54 37.49 -22.18
CA VAL A 175 16.55 38.35 -21.48
C VAL A 175 17.17 39.10 -20.27
N VAL A 176 16.79 38.84 -18.99
CA VAL A 176 16.84 39.91 -17.96
C VAL A 176 18.09 40.04 -17.12
N ASP A 177 19.01 40.79 -17.70
CA ASP A 177 20.04 41.54 -16.98
C ASP A 177 19.43 42.45 -15.91
N LEU A 178 19.66 42.09 -14.64
CA LEU A 178 19.20 42.86 -13.48
C LEU A 178 20.31 43.75 -12.94
N SER A 179 21.57 43.30 -13.06
CA SER A 179 22.73 43.99 -12.49
C SER A 179 23.77 44.33 -13.57
N PRO A 180 23.44 45.28 -14.47
CA PRO A 180 24.12 45.56 -15.74
C PRO A 180 25.61 45.27 -15.86
N GLY A 181 25.94 44.12 -16.45
CA GLY A 181 27.17 43.89 -17.21
C GLY A 181 28.45 43.96 -16.38
N ALA A 182 28.68 42.89 -15.63
CA ALA A 182 29.70 42.66 -14.60
C ALA A 182 29.34 43.27 -13.23
N SER A 183 28.22 42.81 -12.65
CA SER A 183 27.94 42.89 -11.21
C SER A 183 27.19 41.66 -10.73
N SER A 184 27.51 41.19 -9.52
CA SER A 184 26.98 39.92 -9.02
C SER A 184 25.55 40.01 -8.50
N SER A 185 25.00 38.92 -7.93
CA SER A 185 23.56 38.77 -7.79
C SER A 185 23.07 37.92 -6.63
N PHE A 186 23.55 36.71 -6.42
CA PHE A 186 23.17 35.87 -5.28
C PHE A 186 21.63 35.61 -5.04
N PRO A 187 20.75 35.37 -6.04
CA PRO A 187 19.29 35.29 -5.90
C PRO A 187 18.56 34.35 -4.93
N ASN A 188 18.09 34.90 -3.81
CA ASN A 188 17.16 34.30 -2.84
C ASN A 188 15.76 33.90 -3.40
N GLU A 189 15.78 32.76 -4.12
CA GLU A 189 14.77 31.66 -4.15
C GLU A 189 13.53 31.79 -5.05
N LEU A 190 13.10 30.71 -5.70
CA LEU A 190 12.53 30.67 -7.13
C LEU A 190 10.95 30.32 -6.82
N PHE A 191 9.91 30.79 -7.56
CA PHE A 191 8.54 30.20 -7.56
C PHE A 191 7.73 30.52 -8.84
N GLU A 192 6.63 29.77 -9.13
CA GLU A 192 5.79 29.85 -10.37
C GLU A 192 4.63 30.83 -10.21
N TYR A 193 4.30 31.21 -8.98
CA TYR A 193 2.91 31.43 -8.57
C TYR A 193 2.12 32.32 -9.54
N GLY A 194 0.90 31.89 -9.87
CA GLY A 194 0.07 32.67 -10.79
C GLY A 194 0.70 32.87 -12.18
N ASN A 195 1.62 31.99 -12.59
CA ASN A 195 2.38 32.03 -13.85
C ASN A 195 3.45 33.16 -13.90
N ASN A 196 4.05 33.53 -12.76
CA ASN A 196 5.03 34.61 -12.60
C ASN A 196 6.24 34.21 -11.76
N LEU A 197 7.25 35.07 -11.77
CA LEU A 197 8.48 35.04 -10.97
C LEU A 197 8.82 36.42 -10.28
N TYR A 198 8.42 36.71 -9.03
CA TYR A 198 8.66 37.79 -7.99
C TYR A 198 9.03 37.50 -6.46
N PHE A 199 10.33 37.42 -6.10
CA PHE A 199 10.99 36.97 -4.86
C PHE A 199 11.50 38.07 -3.90
N SER A 200 12.80 38.12 -3.82
CA SER A 200 13.74 38.88 -3.04
C SER A 200 14.48 39.96 -3.90
N ALA A 201 15.34 40.85 -3.39
CA ALA A 201 16.13 41.72 -4.29
C ALA A 201 17.43 42.28 -3.74
N ASN A 202 18.24 42.78 -4.68
CA ASN A 202 19.23 43.83 -4.53
C ASN A 202 19.82 44.40 -5.86
N PRO A 203 19.10 44.62 -6.99
CA PRO A 203 19.64 45.06 -8.30
C PRO A 203 20.78 46.10 -8.37
N ASN A 204 21.05 46.79 -7.26
CA ASN A 204 21.80 48.00 -7.09
C ASN A 204 22.97 47.79 -6.10
N ASP A 205 24.16 48.28 -6.44
CA ASP A 205 25.30 48.43 -5.50
C ASP A 205 24.85 49.17 -4.22
N PHE A 206 25.36 48.76 -3.04
CA PHE A 206 25.19 49.45 -1.74
C PHE A 206 25.50 50.96 -1.79
N ASN A 207 26.31 51.41 -2.75
CA ASN A 207 26.65 52.81 -2.99
C ASN A 207 25.73 53.53 -4.00
N SER A 208 24.73 52.84 -4.55
CA SER A 208 23.76 53.35 -5.51
C SER A 208 22.77 54.32 -4.84
N PRO A 209 22.38 55.43 -5.49
CA PRO A 209 21.28 56.27 -5.01
C PRO A 209 19.90 55.58 -5.09
N ASP A 210 19.82 54.49 -5.85
CA ASP A 210 18.64 53.65 -6.04
C ASP A 210 18.81 52.30 -5.28
N TYR A 211 19.70 52.23 -4.28
CA TYR A 211 19.87 51.06 -3.41
C TYR A 211 18.59 50.82 -2.61
N THR A 212 17.84 49.82 -3.03
CA THR A 212 16.73 49.23 -2.27
C THR A 212 17.25 48.28 -1.21
N GLY A 213 18.43 47.69 -1.42
CA GLY A 213 18.69 46.39 -0.81
C GLY A 213 17.60 45.43 -1.28
N THR A 214 16.76 45.05 -0.35
CA THR A 214 16.64 43.67 0.08
C THR A 214 15.38 42.99 -0.48
N GLU A 215 14.95 43.42 -1.68
CA GLU A 215 13.56 43.65 -2.13
C GLU A 215 12.79 42.48 -2.86
N LEU A 216 12.03 42.53 -4.03
CA LEU A 216 10.92 41.52 -4.39
C LEU A 216 10.15 40.85 -5.77
N TRP A 217 10.08 40.89 -7.23
CA TRP A 217 9.92 41.80 -8.58
C TRP A 217 9.04 41.01 -9.55
N ILE A 218 8.06 41.54 -10.29
CA ILE A 218 7.31 40.71 -11.26
C ILE A 218 8.08 40.36 -12.57
N TYR A 219 8.91 39.28 -12.57
CA TYR A 219 9.35 38.55 -13.79
C TYR A 219 8.16 37.82 -14.36
N ASN A 220 7.53 38.52 -15.28
CA ASN A 220 6.36 38.05 -15.96
C ASN A 220 6.79 37.32 -17.24
N LEU A 221 6.34 36.07 -17.42
CA LEU A 221 6.54 35.36 -18.69
C LEU A 221 5.85 36.06 -19.89
N THR A 222 4.91 36.98 -19.65
CA THR A 222 4.09 37.63 -20.69
C THR A 222 4.70 38.91 -21.25
N ASP A 223 5.15 39.87 -20.42
CA ASP A 223 5.51 41.24 -20.86
C ASP A 223 6.97 41.63 -20.62
N GLU A 224 7.87 40.86 -21.23
CA GLU A 224 9.24 41.27 -21.60
C GLU A 224 10.19 41.61 -20.42
N SER A 225 9.89 41.25 -19.15
CA SER A 225 10.60 41.86 -18.00
C SER A 225 10.41 41.20 -16.62
N ALA A 226 11.39 41.45 -15.74
CA ALA A 226 11.21 41.59 -14.28
C ALA A 226 11.02 43.09 -13.93
N LYS A 227 10.29 43.45 -12.86
CA LYS A 227 9.83 44.85 -12.61
C LYS A 227 9.72 45.35 -11.17
N LEU A 228 9.98 46.66 -10.98
CA LEU A 228 9.93 47.45 -9.74
C LEU A 228 8.62 48.21 -9.42
N VAL A 229 8.22 48.11 -8.15
CA VAL A 229 7.05 48.72 -7.51
C VAL A 229 7.15 48.75 -5.96
N LEU A 230 7.60 47.71 -5.21
CA LEU A 230 7.76 47.78 -3.73
C LEU A 230 9.19 47.50 -3.20
N ASP A 231 9.57 48.38 -2.28
CA ASP A 231 10.70 48.32 -1.35
C ASP A 231 10.11 48.41 0.07
N ILE A 232 10.31 47.35 0.86
CA ILE A 232 9.70 47.08 2.16
C ILE A 232 10.50 47.71 3.29
N ASN A 233 11.83 47.53 3.27
CA ASN A 233 12.70 48.24 4.18
C ASN A 233 13.49 49.30 3.41
N THR A 234 12.85 50.45 3.26
CA THR A 234 13.38 51.64 2.58
C THR A 234 14.68 52.22 3.17
N GLU A 235 15.19 51.69 4.29
CA GLU A 235 16.47 52.05 4.89
C GLU A 235 17.54 50.94 4.73
N GLY A 236 17.25 49.92 3.91
CA GLY A 236 18.08 48.76 3.64
C GLY A 236 17.96 47.66 4.71
N SER A 237 18.21 46.42 4.30
CA SER A 237 18.17 45.21 5.14
C SER A 237 16.75 44.78 5.57
N SER A 238 15.84 44.46 4.62
CA SER A 238 14.50 43.90 4.91
C SER A 238 14.45 42.41 5.27
N ASN A 239 15.58 41.70 5.25
CA ASN A 239 15.70 40.32 5.70
C ASN A 239 14.88 39.18 5.00
N PRO A 240 14.34 39.15 3.74
CA PRO A 240 13.58 37.97 3.27
C PRO A 240 14.35 36.68 2.93
N GLU A 241 13.71 35.57 3.26
CA GLU A 241 14.33 34.36 3.83
C GLU A 241 13.29 33.22 4.09
N GLN A 242 12.22 33.06 3.28
CA GLN A 242 11.28 31.90 3.19
C GLN A 242 10.00 32.08 2.37
N PHE A 243 9.81 31.37 1.26
CA PHE A 243 8.72 31.65 0.32
C PHE A 243 7.30 31.09 0.33
N VAL A 244 6.87 30.69 1.54
CA VAL A 244 4.75 29.27 2.88
C VAL A 244 3.13 29.50 2.62
N GLU A 245 2.44 28.80 1.68
CA GLU A 245 1.15 29.30 1.09
C GLU A 245 -0.16 28.84 1.78
N ALA A 246 -1.26 29.60 1.57
CA ALA A 246 -2.56 29.01 1.20
C ALA A 246 -3.70 30.01 0.85
N GLY A 247 -4.54 29.58 -0.08
CA GLY A 247 -5.79 30.23 -0.49
C GLY A 247 -5.71 31.02 -1.81
N GLY A 248 -4.68 30.77 -2.62
CA GLY A 248 -4.37 31.60 -3.79
C GLY A 248 -3.90 32.98 -3.35
N LEU A 249 -3.23 33.04 -2.19
CA LEU A 249 -2.73 34.23 -1.51
C LEU A 249 -1.62 33.87 -0.52
N LEU A 250 -0.90 34.89 -0.11
CA LEU A 250 0.55 34.87 -0.24
C LEU A 250 1.16 35.53 0.99
N TYR A 251 1.15 34.80 2.11
CA TYR A 251 1.09 35.33 3.49
C TYR A 251 2.35 34.99 4.30
N PHE A 252 3.13 36.00 4.69
CA PHE A 252 4.58 35.96 4.52
C PHE A 252 5.46 36.71 5.52
N THR A 253 6.78 36.73 5.33
CA THR A 253 7.65 37.70 6.01
C THR A 253 8.69 38.56 5.20
N ALA A 254 8.88 39.82 5.56
CA ALA A 254 10.05 40.68 5.32
C ALA A 254 10.02 41.80 6.33
N ASN A 255 11.10 41.95 7.08
CA ASN A 255 11.32 42.91 8.14
C ASN A 255 11.23 44.29 7.51
N ASP A 256 10.20 45.05 7.84
CA ASP A 256 10.00 46.40 7.33
C ASP A 256 10.86 47.46 8.04
N GLY A 257 11.75 47.03 8.94
CA GLY A 257 12.55 47.91 9.80
C GLY A 257 11.78 48.51 10.98
N VAL A 258 10.50 48.15 11.18
CA VAL A 258 9.62 48.76 12.18
C VAL A 258 8.96 47.74 13.12
N HIS A 259 8.55 46.55 12.65
CA HIS A 259 7.74 45.62 13.46
C HIS A 259 8.41 44.29 13.82
N GLY A 260 9.70 44.12 13.53
CA GLY A 260 10.35 42.81 13.69
C GLY A 260 9.71 41.84 12.73
N ARG A 261 8.68 41.10 13.19
CA ARG A 261 8.01 40.06 12.39
C ARG A 261 6.46 40.08 12.23
N GLU A 262 5.68 41.10 12.68
CA GLU A 262 4.17 41.26 12.65
C GLU A 262 3.41 41.16 11.26
N LEU A 263 2.06 40.94 11.23
CA LEU A 263 1.02 40.50 10.21
C LEU A 263 0.79 41.05 8.74
N TRP A 264 1.41 40.55 7.63
CA TRP A 264 1.25 40.99 6.18
C TRP A 264 0.85 39.86 5.14
N VAL A 265 0.64 40.18 3.83
CA VAL A 265 0.38 39.27 2.63
C VAL A 265 0.67 40.00 1.27
N SER A 266 0.69 39.33 0.09
CA SER A 266 0.74 39.93 -1.27
C SER A 266 -0.20 39.26 -2.31
N ASP A 267 -0.14 39.67 -3.59
CA ASP A 267 -0.72 39.05 -4.80
C ASP A 267 0.07 39.32 -6.11
N GLY A 268 1.27 39.93 -6.01
CA GLY A 268 2.07 40.40 -7.16
C GLY A 268 1.94 41.87 -7.50
N THR A 269 1.18 42.63 -6.69
CA THR A 269 0.99 44.07 -6.88
C THR A 269 1.42 44.89 -5.67
N LEU A 270 1.87 46.13 -5.93
CA LEU A 270 2.15 47.14 -4.90
C LEU A 270 1.00 47.32 -3.89
N GLU A 271 -0.23 47.25 -4.38
CA GLU A 271 -1.42 47.63 -3.59
C GLU A 271 -1.79 46.58 -2.55
N ASN A 272 -1.51 45.29 -2.82
CA ASN A 272 -1.90 44.19 -1.94
C ASN A 272 -0.74 43.56 -1.16
N THR A 273 0.49 44.02 -1.37
CA THR A 273 1.70 43.67 -0.60
C THR A 273 1.70 44.48 0.72
N ARG A 274 1.14 43.95 1.84
CA ARG A 274 0.65 44.74 3.01
C ARG A 274 0.44 44.03 4.39
N LEU A 275 0.70 44.73 5.52
CA LEU A 275 0.49 44.39 6.98
C LEU A 275 -1.00 44.31 7.34
N VAL A 276 -1.38 44.40 8.64
CA VAL A 276 -2.77 44.55 9.14
C VAL A 276 -2.93 45.47 10.38
N TYR A 277 -2.11 45.31 11.42
CA TYR A 277 -2.65 45.35 12.82
C TYR A 277 -2.38 46.64 13.66
N ASP A 278 -2.86 46.60 14.92
CA ASP A 278 -2.81 47.65 15.97
C ASP A 278 -2.76 46.95 17.35
N LEU A 279 -1.74 46.08 17.54
CA LEU A 279 -1.78 44.92 18.45
C LEU A 279 -0.94 45.10 19.75
N ASN A 280 0.25 44.49 19.83
CA ASN A 280 1.14 44.44 21.00
C ASN A 280 2.64 44.41 20.65
N PRO A 281 3.13 43.50 19.78
CA PRO A 281 4.53 43.05 19.79
C PRO A 281 5.61 44.12 19.54
N GLY A 282 5.55 44.79 18.39
CA GLY A 282 6.47 45.84 17.99
C GLY A 282 7.88 45.36 17.60
N SER A 283 8.63 44.71 18.48
CA SER A 283 10.01 44.29 18.18
C SER A 283 10.54 43.23 19.17
N GLN A 284 9.86 42.09 19.28
CA GLN A 284 10.20 41.01 20.20
C GLN A 284 10.32 39.62 19.54
N GLN A 285 10.50 39.52 18.21
CA GLN A 285 10.92 38.29 17.54
C GLN A 285 11.99 37.48 18.30
N GLY A 286 11.73 36.19 18.53
CA GLY A 286 12.42 35.23 19.39
C GLY A 286 11.35 34.30 20.00
N TYR A 287 11.48 32.99 20.22
CA TYR A 287 12.58 32.08 19.89
C TYR A 287 12.10 30.72 19.31
N ILE A 288 10.90 30.72 18.69
CA ILE A 288 10.21 29.78 17.75
C ILE A 288 10.79 28.39 17.44
N ASP A 289 9.90 27.49 16.99
CA ASP A 289 10.21 26.50 15.95
C ASP A 289 9.83 26.99 14.53
N TYR A 290 8.70 26.62 13.90
CA TYR A 290 8.44 26.88 12.44
C TYR A 290 7.06 27.56 12.03
N LEU A 291 6.25 27.28 10.96
CA LEU A 291 4.87 27.86 10.67
C LEU A 291 3.97 27.33 9.46
N THR A 292 2.97 26.43 9.68
CA THR A 292 2.32 25.47 8.69
C THR A 292 1.12 25.89 7.77
N SER A 293 0.45 24.96 7.04
CA SER A 293 -0.83 25.06 6.24
C SER A 293 -1.68 23.75 6.20
N PHE A 294 -2.85 23.71 5.50
CA PHE A 294 -3.85 22.60 5.34
C PHE A 294 -5.24 22.98 4.72
N LYS A 295 -5.64 22.45 3.56
CA LYS A 295 -6.97 22.60 2.91
C LYS A 295 -7.40 23.98 2.38
N GLY A 296 -6.49 24.91 2.09
CA GLY A 296 -6.76 26.18 1.37
C GLY A 296 -7.70 27.25 2.00
N GLU A 297 -8.68 26.92 2.86
CA GLU A 297 -9.48 27.88 3.68
C GLU A 297 -9.46 27.52 5.18
N LEU A 298 -8.60 28.18 5.98
CA LEU A 298 -8.03 27.58 7.21
C LEU A 298 -7.57 28.59 8.31
N TYR A 299 -6.31 28.51 8.77
CA TYR A 299 -5.71 28.87 10.08
C TYR A 299 -4.32 29.60 9.92
N PHE A 300 -3.32 29.45 10.84
CA PHE A 300 -1.87 29.87 10.84
C PHE A 300 -1.19 29.46 12.18
N GLY A 301 -0.04 29.98 12.64
CA GLY A 301 0.54 29.59 13.94
C GLY A 301 1.66 30.42 14.61
N GLY A 302 1.33 31.55 15.23
CA GLY A 302 2.17 32.15 16.30
C GLY A 302 1.59 31.89 17.72
N SER A 303 1.82 32.79 18.69
CA SER A 303 1.08 32.92 19.96
C SER A 303 1.40 34.24 20.69
N ASP A 304 0.78 34.55 21.84
CA ASP A 304 0.86 35.80 22.63
C ASP A 304 2.25 36.23 23.16
N GLY A 305 3.35 35.76 22.55
CA GLY A 305 4.72 36.09 22.90
C GLY A 305 5.10 35.65 24.32
N THR A 306 4.34 34.73 24.90
CA THR A 306 4.34 34.51 26.35
C THR A 306 3.97 33.09 26.80
N ASN A 307 2.67 32.77 26.86
CA ASN A 307 2.07 31.65 27.60
C ASN A 307 0.88 31.06 26.81
N PHE A 308 1.07 29.91 26.18
CA PHE A 308 0.68 29.77 24.78
C PHE A 308 -0.81 29.84 24.45
N LYS A 309 -1.21 30.92 23.80
CA LYS A 309 -2.47 31.05 23.06
C LYS A 309 -2.09 31.25 21.60
N THR A 310 -2.26 30.21 20.77
CA THR A 310 -1.90 30.14 19.32
C THR A 310 -2.31 31.42 18.55
N TRP A 311 -1.68 31.65 17.40
CA TRP A 311 -2.05 32.69 16.45
C TRP A 311 -2.21 32.07 15.04
N LYS A 312 -3.40 31.52 14.79
CA LYS A 312 -3.90 30.83 13.61
C LYS A 312 -4.88 31.63 12.74
N LEU A 313 -4.51 32.04 11.53
CA LEU A 313 -5.19 33.07 10.74
C LEU A 313 -6.65 32.76 10.44
N ILE A 314 -7.43 33.82 10.52
CA ILE A 314 -8.86 33.80 10.24
C ILE A 314 -9.15 34.99 9.34
N GLY A 315 -9.67 34.68 8.14
CA GLY A 315 -10.07 35.68 7.14
C GLY A 315 -8.91 36.53 6.61
N ILE A 316 -9.13 37.84 6.44
CA ILE A 316 -8.08 38.82 6.05
C ILE A 316 -7.61 39.70 7.23
N ASP A 317 -8.08 39.40 8.45
CA ASP A 317 -8.03 40.33 9.58
C ASP A 317 -7.09 39.88 10.72
N ASN A 318 -6.64 38.61 10.80
CA ASN A 318 -6.26 38.08 12.11
C ASN A 318 -5.54 36.72 12.19
N VAL A 319 -5.33 36.25 13.44
CA VAL A 319 -4.74 35.00 13.92
C VAL A 319 -5.35 34.55 15.29
N GLU A 320 -5.50 33.24 15.56
CA GLU A 320 -6.28 32.60 16.67
C GLU A 320 -5.59 31.44 17.43
N ALA A 321 -5.97 31.22 18.70
CA ALA A 321 -5.53 30.09 19.53
C ALA A 321 -6.15 28.70 19.17
N HIS A 322 -6.74 28.02 20.15
CA HIS A 322 -8.06 28.48 20.60
C HIS A 322 -8.10 28.60 22.13
N PHE A 323 -7.41 27.69 22.83
CA PHE A 323 -6.72 28.00 24.08
C PHE A 323 -5.24 27.55 24.08
N ASP A 324 -4.88 26.27 24.15
CA ASP A 324 -3.49 25.85 24.49
C ASP A 324 -2.67 25.04 23.43
N GLN A 325 -2.01 23.89 23.75
CA GLN A 325 -0.59 23.57 23.39
C GLN A 325 -0.25 22.43 22.35
N ARG A 326 0.89 21.69 22.48
CA ARG A 326 2.06 21.61 21.54
C ARG A 326 2.25 20.42 20.56
N PRO A 327 2.40 20.65 19.23
CA PRO A 327 3.19 19.82 18.26
C PRO A 327 4.72 20.00 18.14
N TYR A 328 5.33 19.50 17.04
CA TYR A 328 6.66 19.95 16.56
C TYR A 328 6.85 19.86 15.04
N ASN A 329 6.13 18.99 14.30
CA ASN A 329 6.15 18.86 12.82
C ASN A 329 4.74 18.53 12.24
N ILE A 330 4.43 18.84 10.96
CA ILE A 330 3.09 18.66 10.33
C ILE A 330 3.19 18.22 8.83
N ILE A 331 2.38 17.22 8.42
CA ILE A 331 2.50 16.34 7.21
C ILE A 331 1.07 15.89 6.74
N SER A 332 0.79 15.33 5.54
CA SER A 332 -0.60 15.00 5.03
C SER A 332 -0.85 13.65 4.26
N GLY A 333 -2.10 13.15 4.15
CA GLY A 333 -2.49 11.81 3.61
C GLY A 333 -3.88 11.59 2.93
N SER A 334 -4.94 10.96 3.52
CA SER A 334 -6.26 10.70 2.83
C SER A 334 -7.67 10.53 3.58
N ALA A 335 -7.91 10.72 4.91
CA ALA A 335 -9.22 10.39 5.59
C ALA A 335 -9.82 11.04 6.93
N LYS A 336 -9.31 10.93 8.22
CA LYS A 336 -10.16 11.02 9.51
C LYS A 336 -9.84 11.91 10.82
N LEU A 337 -9.39 13.17 10.78
CA LEU A 337 -8.56 13.98 11.77
C LEU A 337 -7.67 13.34 12.84
N PHE A 338 -6.37 13.64 12.71
CA PHE A 338 -5.44 13.83 13.81
C PHE A 338 -4.77 15.21 13.76
N ILE A 339 -4.46 15.72 14.95
CA ILE A 339 -3.62 16.88 15.27
C ILE A 339 -2.98 16.54 16.63
N VAL A 340 -1.93 17.24 17.07
CA VAL A 340 -1.24 17.00 18.35
C VAL A 340 -1.38 18.18 19.33
N SER A 341 -1.28 17.91 20.64
CA SER A 341 -0.97 18.90 21.69
C SER A 341 0.03 18.45 22.80
N TYR A 342 0.82 17.38 22.58
CA TYR A 342 1.94 16.83 23.39
C TYR A 342 1.86 17.08 24.88
N ASN A 343 1.37 16.05 25.55
CA ASN A 343 1.26 16.02 26.99
C ASN A 343 2.56 15.48 27.62
N THR A 344 3.21 16.27 28.49
CA THR A 344 4.30 15.87 29.41
C THR A 344 4.05 14.55 30.17
N GLU A 345 2.79 14.14 30.27
CA GLU A 345 2.35 12.87 30.85
C GLU A 345 2.59 11.69 29.91
N TYR A 346 2.26 11.86 28.64
CA TYR A 346 2.00 10.76 27.75
C TYR A 346 3.34 10.28 27.16
N GLY A 347 4.01 11.07 26.30
CA GLY A 347 5.23 10.66 25.56
C GLY A 347 5.10 11.02 24.07
N ILE A 348 5.08 10.05 23.14
CA ILE A 348 4.76 10.25 21.71
C ILE A 348 3.92 9.04 21.15
N GLU A 349 2.88 9.25 20.30
CA GLU A 349 1.73 8.33 19.95
C GLU A 349 0.71 9.02 18.94
N ILE A 350 -0.65 8.80 18.96
CA ILE A 350 -1.93 9.39 18.29
C ILE A 350 -3.55 8.97 18.80
N TRP A 351 -3.93 10.33 18.48
CA TRP A 351 -5.14 11.26 18.31
C TRP A 351 -6.13 10.96 17.10
N VAL A 352 -7.38 10.45 17.24
CA VAL A 352 -8.34 10.15 16.10
C VAL A 352 -9.76 10.71 16.30
N SER A 353 -10.56 10.88 15.22
CA SER A 353 -11.74 11.77 15.26
C SER A 353 -13.12 11.31 14.71
N ASP A 354 -14.18 11.56 15.51
CA ASP A 354 -15.49 12.09 15.04
C ASP A 354 -15.43 13.64 15.10
N GLY A 355 -16.20 14.39 15.90
CA GLY A 355 -16.15 15.87 15.94
C GLY A 355 -15.80 16.54 17.29
N ASN A 356 -14.89 17.53 17.26
CA ASN A 356 -14.69 18.72 18.14
C ASN A 356 -13.34 19.41 17.81
N SER A 357 -12.22 18.90 18.33
CA SER A 357 -10.83 19.38 18.23
C SER A 357 -9.79 18.27 18.52
N THR A 358 -8.56 18.43 17.98
CA THR A 358 -7.28 17.72 18.28
C THR A 358 -7.37 16.62 19.35
N ALA A 359 -7.33 15.32 18.95
CA ALA A 359 -8.03 14.24 19.69
C ALA A 359 -7.31 13.39 20.79
N LEU A 360 -7.95 13.14 21.95
CA LEU A 360 -7.37 12.37 23.09
C LEU A 360 -8.46 11.60 23.90
N LEU A 361 -8.20 10.38 24.40
CA LEU A 361 -9.22 9.58 25.13
C LEU A 361 -8.80 8.46 26.15
N LYS A 362 -7.52 8.05 26.28
CA LYS A 362 -7.14 6.79 26.99
C LYS A 362 -7.01 6.93 28.53
N ASP A 363 -6.83 5.82 29.27
CA ASP A 363 -6.80 5.76 30.76
C ASP A 363 -5.72 4.77 31.30
N ILE A 364 -4.40 5.07 31.15
CA ILE A 364 -3.29 4.12 31.43
C ILE A 364 -2.13 4.54 32.40
N GLN A 365 -0.92 4.91 31.94
CA GLN A 365 0.32 4.28 32.48
C GLN A 365 1.40 5.12 33.23
N GLU A 366 1.33 6.45 33.30
CA GLU A 366 2.33 7.40 33.87
C GLU A 366 3.53 7.83 32.97
N GLY A 367 3.93 7.08 31.92
CA GLY A 367 4.48 7.57 30.63
C GLY A 367 5.82 8.37 30.56
N SER A 368 5.93 9.19 29.49
CA SER A 368 6.80 10.39 29.29
C SER A 368 8.14 10.36 28.50
N LEU A 369 8.57 9.27 27.82
CA LEU A 369 9.93 9.22 27.23
C LEU A 369 10.10 9.86 25.84
N GLY A 370 9.85 9.12 24.76
CA GLY A 370 10.06 9.64 23.40
C GLY A 370 11.47 9.52 22.80
N SER A 371 11.78 10.40 21.83
CA SER A 371 12.72 10.17 20.72
C SER A 371 13.92 11.14 20.65
N SER A 372 14.69 11.07 19.56
CA SER A 372 15.66 12.06 19.06
C SER A 372 15.83 11.85 17.53
N PRO A 373 14.95 12.42 16.68
CA PRO A 373 14.77 12.04 15.26
C PRO A 373 15.70 12.72 14.23
N ASP A 374 15.32 12.57 12.95
CA ASP A 374 15.65 13.49 11.85
C ASP A 374 14.44 13.70 10.89
N LYS A 375 13.85 12.62 10.34
CA LYS A 375 12.82 12.67 9.26
C LYS A 375 11.54 11.88 9.60
N PHE A 376 10.75 11.53 8.59
CA PHE A 376 9.68 10.52 8.70
C PHE A 376 9.57 9.55 7.50
N ILE A 377 8.36 9.27 7.00
CA ILE A 377 7.88 8.02 6.36
C ILE A 377 6.43 8.24 5.91
N LEU A 378 6.27 9.31 5.16
CA LEU A 378 5.08 9.76 4.45
C LEU A 378 4.93 9.14 3.06
N VAL A 379 3.74 8.59 2.85
CA VAL A 379 3.15 8.16 1.59
C VAL A 379 1.60 8.38 1.71
N ASP A 380 0.71 7.94 0.80
CA ASP A 380 -0.70 8.40 0.76
C ASP A 380 -1.75 7.76 1.72
N GLN A 381 -2.00 6.45 1.65
CA GLN A 381 -3.08 5.80 2.41
C GLN A 381 -2.58 4.89 3.53
N ASP A 382 -1.99 3.75 3.19
CA ASP A 382 -1.29 2.81 4.06
C ASP A 382 -0.07 3.43 4.84
N MET A 383 -0.06 4.72 5.17
CA MET A 383 1.13 5.43 5.70
C MET A 383 1.46 5.07 7.14
N TYR A 384 2.77 4.68 7.38
CA TYR A 384 4.28 2.79 8.97
C TYR A 384 5.79 3.08 9.63
N PHE A 385 6.03 3.34 10.95
CA PHE A 385 6.82 4.58 11.36
C PHE A 385 8.30 4.62 11.96
N THR A 386 8.91 3.55 12.47
CA THR A 386 10.34 3.27 12.88
C THR A 386 11.14 4.25 13.75
N ALA A 387 11.50 3.85 14.98
CA ALA A 387 12.92 3.67 15.34
C ALA A 387 13.21 2.72 16.52
N ASN A 388 13.14 3.22 17.75
CA ASN A 388 13.64 2.54 18.95
C ASN A 388 12.74 2.88 20.15
N THR A 389 11.59 2.20 20.18
CA THR A 389 10.84 1.92 21.40
C THR A 389 11.68 0.96 22.30
N GLU A 390 11.38 0.71 23.58
CA GLU A 390 12.27 -0.13 24.43
C GLU A 390 12.34 -1.62 24.07
N GLN A 391 11.50 -2.12 23.14
CA GLN A 391 11.21 -3.56 23.07
C GLN A 391 12.29 -4.36 22.30
N PHE A 392 12.72 -4.00 21.08
CA PHE A 392 14.11 -4.17 20.58
C PHE A 392 14.57 -3.01 19.65
N GLY A 393 14.13 -2.96 18.38
CA GLY A 393 14.68 -2.03 17.36
C GLY A 393 14.09 -2.14 15.94
N ASN A 394 13.46 -1.06 15.46
CA ASN A 394 13.25 -0.62 14.06
C ASN A 394 12.30 -1.32 13.03
N GLU A 395 12.03 -2.62 13.13
CA GLU A 395 11.22 -3.48 12.24
C GLU A 395 9.86 -2.98 11.65
N LEU A 396 8.60 -3.29 12.07
CA LEU A 396 7.31 -2.96 11.35
C LEU A 396 6.04 -2.44 12.19
N TRP A 397 5.72 -1.13 12.48
CA TRP A 397 4.53 -0.65 13.32
C TRP A 397 3.51 0.34 12.66
N VAL A 398 2.24 0.33 13.14
CA VAL A 398 0.98 1.00 12.64
C VAL A 398 -0.08 1.28 13.74
N SER A 399 -1.06 2.18 13.54
CA SER A 399 -2.32 2.19 14.32
C SER A 399 -3.62 2.31 13.51
N ASP A 400 -4.76 2.10 14.19
CA ASP A 400 -6.10 1.85 13.62
C ASP A 400 -7.28 2.36 14.49
N GLY A 401 -8.51 1.90 14.18
CA GLY A 401 -9.75 2.25 14.89
C GLY A 401 -10.71 1.08 15.21
N SER A 402 -10.23 -0.16 15.27
CA SER A 402 -11.06 -1.38 15.28
C SER A 402 -11.67 -1.78 16.64
N SER A 403 -11.12 -2.79 17.32
CA SER A 403 -11.68 -3.50 18.49
C SER A 403 -10.61 -4.23 19.31
N ASP A 404 -9.63 -4.86 18.64
CA ASP A 404 -8.62 -5.73 19.26
C ASP A 404 -7.22 -5.60 18.57
N GLY A 405 -6.98 -4.52 17.81
CA GLY A 405 -5.88 -4.38 16.84
C GLY A 405 -4.63 -3.57 17.28
N THR A 406 -4.21 -2.65 16.39
CA THR A 406 -3.02 -1.76 16.47
C THR A 406 -1.69 -2.54 16.35
N ARG A 407 -0.71 -2.15 15.47
CA ARG A 407 0.28 -3.19 15.04
C ARG A 407 1.74 -2.92 14.63
N ILE A 408 2.64 -3.64 15.30
CA ILE A 408 3.40 -4.78 14.74
C ILE A 408 2.78 -6.15 15.13
N VAL A 409 3.42 -7.27 14.77
CA VAL A 409 3.23 -8.59 15.40
C VAL A 409 4.56 -9.36 15.61
N LYS A 410 5.57 -9.12 14.77
CA LYS A 410 7.01 -9.53 14.80
C LYS A 410 7.79 -8.60 13.82
N ASP A 411 9.10 -8.28 13.77
CA ASP A 411 10.39 -8.60 14.47
C ASP A 411 11.47 -9.47 13.73
N ILE A 412 12.64 -8.95 13.25
CA ILE A 412 13.87 -9.72 12.82
C ILE A 412 15.27 -9.16 13.22
N TYR A 413 15.63 -7.85 13.32
CA TYR A 413 16.71 -7.46 14.27
C TYR A 413 16.17 -7.58 15.70
N ASN A 414 15.99 -8.85 16.06
CA ASN A 414 15.58 -9.33 17.35
C ASN A 414 16.70 -9.04 18.39
N GLY A 415 16.35 -8.83 19.66
CA GLY A 415 17.30 -8.98 20.78
C GLY A 415 18.11 -7.74 21.18
N GLU A 416 17.40 -6.70 21.61
CA GLU A 416 17.91 -5.46 22.28
C GLU A 416 18.53 -4.41 21.32
N ILE A 417 18.26 -4.44 19.99
CA ILE A 417 19.08 -3.73 18.98
C ILE A 417 18.31 -3.17 17.77
N SER A 418 18.66 -1.93 17.37
CA SER A 418 18.21 -1.20 16.17
C SER A 418 18.82 -1.65 14.83
N SER A 419 17.97 -1.86 13.81
CA SER A 419 18.36 -2.04 12.39
C SER A 419 18.44 -0.74 11.55
N ASN A 420 18.05 0.41 12.10
CA ASN A 420 18.10 1.76 11.50
C ASN A 420 17.51 2.01 10.07
N PRO A 421 16.29 1.55 9.72
CA PRO A 421 15.57 1.85 8.48
C PRO A 421 15.37 3.33 8.15
N SER A 422 15.54 3.62 6.87
CA SER A 422 15.38 4.91 6.20
C SER A 422 14.92 4.66 4.74
N MET A 423 15.13 5.60 3.80
CA MET A 423 14.77 5.63 2.35
C MET A 423 13.82 4.56 1.79
N PHE A 424 12.67 4.98 1.25
CA PHE A 424 11.48 4.12 1.15
C PHE A 424 10.95 3.88 -0.27
N SER A 425 9.91 3.04 -0.36
CA SER A 425 9.32 2.58 -1.62
C SER A 425 7.81 2.43 -1.56
N VAL A 426 7.18 2.87 -2.65
CA VAL A 426 6.01 2.28 -3.29
C VAL A 426 6.27 2.30 -4.80
N LEU A 427 7.30 1.57 -5.23
CA LEU A 427 7.48 1.28 -6.65
C LEU A 427 6.27 0.50 -7.14
N GLY A 428 5.85 -0.48 -6.34
CA GLY A 428 4.46 -0.92 -6.07
C GLY A 428 4.45 -2.31 -5.42
N GLU A 429 3.33 -3.04 -5.54
CA GLU A 429 3.05 -4.43 -5.11
C GLU A 429 3.39 -4.87 -3.66
N ASN A 430 4.66 -4.79 -3.24
CA ASN A 430 5.27 -5.90 -2.46
C ASN A 430 5.83 -5.60 -1.06
N LEU A 431 6.31 -4.37 -0.82
CA LEU A 431 7.37 -4.00 0.15
C LEU A 431 8.62 -4.90 0.19
N ILE A 432 9.77 -4.28 -0.09
CA ILE A 432 11.11 -4.87 -0.19
C ILE A 432 12.09 -4.07 0.65
N TYR A 433 13.09 -4.72 1.26
CA TYR A 433 14.18 -4.04 1.98
C TYR A 433 15.57 -4.69 1.82
N ALA A 434 16.63 -3.92 2.15
CA ALA A 434 18.04 -4.32 2.08
C ALA A 434 18.77 -4.38 3.44
N ALA A 435 18.98 -5.58 4.02
CA ALA A 435 19.17 -5.69 5.48
C ALA A 435 19.77 -7.02 6.02
N ASN A 436 20.31 -7.10 7.25
CA ASN A 436 21.05 -6.06 8.03
C ASN A 436 22.07 -6.62 9.08
N ASP A 437 21.61 -7.33 10.12
CA ASP A 437 22.26 -7.82 11.39
C ASP A 437 23.63 -7.28 11.91
N GLY A 438 24.63 -7.04 11.07
CA GLY A 438 25.96 -6.54 11.43
C GLY A 438 27.05 -7.62 11.61
N LEU A 439 26.75 -8.89 11.33
CA LEU A 439 27.72 -10.00 11.22
C LEU A 439 27.64 -10.72 9.86
N ASN A 440 26.45 -10.79 9.25
CA ASN A 440 26.23 -11.25 7.87
C ASN A 440 26.03 -10.06 6.90
N GLY A 441 25.42 -8.97 7.39
CA GLY A 441 25.29 -7.68 6.70
C GLY A 441 24.05 -7.60 5.83
N ARG A 442 24.02 -8.25 4.65
CA ARG A 442 22.79 -8.39 3.83
C ARG A 442 22.78 -9.66 2.98
N GLU A 443 21.93 -10.63 3.30
CA GLU A 443 21.53 -11.72 2.39
C GLU A 443 20.32 -11.33 1.52
N ILE A 444 19.79 -12.26 0.71
CA ILE A 444 18.49 -12.09 0.04
C ILE A 444 17.66 -13.40 0.13
N TRP A 445 16.79 -13.51 1.15
CA TRP A 445 16.11 -14.77 1.53
C TRP A 445 14.58 -14.81 1.31
N MET A 446 13.90 -13.66 1.39
CA MET A 446 12.44 -13.59 1.54
C MET A 446 11.93 -12.44 2.44
N THR A 447 11.33 -11.38 1.92
CA THR A 447 10.18 -10.70 2.54
C THR A 447 9.36 -9.96 1.46
N ASN A 448 8.05 -10.02 1.63
CA ASN A 448 6.97 -9.81 0.65
C ASN A 448 5.71 -9.83 1.58
N LEU A 449 4.68 -9.01 1.33
CA LEU A 449 3.33 -9.09 1.96
C LEU A 449 2.75 -10.52 2.20
N THR A 450 1.89 -11.03 1.31
CA THR A 450 0.72 -11.88 1.65
C THR A 450 0.98 -13.39 1.77
N ASP A 451 2.13 -13.88 1.32
CA ASP A 451 2.39 -15.28 0.98
C ASP A 451 3.25 -16.06 2.02
N TYR A 452 3.73 -15.38 3.06
CA TYR A 452 4.45 -15.89 4.22
C TYR A 452 5.86 -16.51 4.02
N LYS A 453 6.35 -16.90 2.82
CA LYS A 453 7.44 -17.89 2.73
C LYS A 453 8.66 -17.59 1.82
N THR A 454 9.83 -17.98 2.31
CA THR A 454 11.14 -17.96 1.59
C THR A 454 11.21 -18.99 0.45
N GLU A 455 12.30 -19.03 -0.34
CA GLU A 455 12.49 -20.09 -1.34
C GLU A 455 13.98 -20.45 -1.67
N LEU A 456 14.91 -19.47 -1.66
CA LEU A 456 16.35 -19.55 -2.14
C LEU A 456 16.61 -19.56 -3.83
N THR A 457 18.32 -18.93 -5.29
CA THR A 457 19.84 -18.71 -5.55
C THR A 457 20.92 -19.85 -5.42
N ILE A 458 22.17 -19.60 -4.95
CA ILE A 458 23.37 -20.32 -5.48
C ILE A 458 24.58 -20.62 -4.52
N ASP A 459 25.82 -20.10 -4.72
CA ASP A 459 27.06 -20.88 -4.37
C ASP A 459 28.31 -20.15 -3.80
N ILE A 460 28.55 -18.83 -3.95
CA ILE A 460 29.85 -18.19 -3.53
C ILE A 460 29.87 -17.58 -2.10
N GLU A 461 31.02 -17.02 -1.65
CA GLU A 461 31.42 -16.89 -0.23
C GLU A 461 31.39 -15.46 0.41
N LYS A 462 30.47 -14.54 0.03
CA LYS A 462 30.10 -13.24 0.68
C LYS A 462 30.10 -13.30 2.23
N GLY A 463 29.56 -14.39 2.77
CA GLY A 463 30.02 -15.16 3.95
C GLY A 463 29.86 -14.55 5.34
N SER A 464 30.26 -13.30 5.53
CA SER A 464 30.12 -12.52 6.77
C SER A 464 30.56 -11.07 6.50
N ALA A 465 29.74 -10.31 5.78
CA ALA A 465 30.14 -9.03 5.19
C ALA A 465 29.06 -7.95 5.40
N SER A 466 28.83 -7.09 4.41
CA SER A 466 27.74 -6.10 4.35
C SER A 466 27.86 -5.27 3.06
N SER A 467 26.74 -4.76 2.55
CA SER A 467 26.71 -3.66 1.58
C SER A 467 26.49 -2.28 2.22
N GLU A 468 25.99 -2.20 3.45
CA GLU A 468 25.69 -0.98 4.23
C GLU A 468 24.83 0.10 3.51
N PRO A 469 23.53 -0.20 3.22
CA PRO A 469 22.71 0.49 2.22
C PRO A 469 22.17 1.88 2.56
N GLY A 470 21.67 2.54 1.51
CA GLY A 470 20.89 3.78 1.55
C GLY A 470 20.46 4.21 0.15
N LYS A 471 19.31 4.90 0.05
CA LYS A 471 18.66 5.54 -1.13
C LYS A 471 18.46 4.71 -2.41
N PHE A 472 17.48 5.09 -3.23
CA PHE A 472 17.19 4.53 -4.56
C PHE A 472 16.48 5.58 -5.44
N LYS A 473 16.65 5.61 -6.78
CA LYS A 473 15.97 6.51 -7.75
C LYS A 473 15.21 5.72 -8.83
N ILE A 474 14.53 6.31 -9.85
CA ILE A 474 13.72 5.52 -10.84
C ILE A 474 13.83 5.92 -12.36
N ILE A 475 14.71 5.21 -13.13
CA ILE A 475 14.73 4.75 -14.58
C ILE A 475 15.65 3.52 -14.62
N ASN A 476 15.51 2.41 -15.36
CA ASN A 476 14.61 1.97 -16.44
C ASN A 476 14.55 0.42 -16.45
N GLY A 477 13.40 -0.13 -16.85
CA GLY A 477 13.30 -1.45 -17.52
C GLY A 477 13.43 -2.71 -16.66
N GLN A 478 14.55 -2.89 -15.95
CA GLN A 478 14.75 -4.01 -14.98
C GLN A 478 15.53 -3.51 -13.75
N LEU A 479 16.73 -4.03 -13.44
CA LEU A 479 17.15 -4.12 -12.03
C LEU A 479 18.63 -3.82 -11.66
N TYR A 480 18.87 -2.59 -11.17
CA TYR A 480 19.92 -2.12 -10.21
C TYR A 480 19.67 -2.02 -8.47
N PHE A 481 21.06 -2.44 -8.30
CA PHE A 481 22.07 -2.75 -7.17
C PHE A 481 23.39 -1.91 -6.96
N ILE A 482 24.12 -2.35 -5.91
CA ILE A 482 25.04 -1.76 -4.81
C ILE A 482 26.04 -3.06 -4.91
N ALA A 483 27.37 -2.92 -4.78
CA ALA A 483 28.30 -4.05 -4.53
C ALA A 483 28.67 -4.29 -3.04
N ASN A 484 29.60 -3.48 -2.52
CA ASN A 484 30.61 -3.86 -1.51
C ASN A 484 31.26 -5.24 -1.75
N ASN A 485 31.82 -5.42 -2.96
CA ASN A 485 32.69 -6.55 -3.26
C ASN A 485 34.08 -6.35 -2.61
N GLY A 486 34.66 -5.16 -2.71
CA GLY A 486 36.01 -4.84 -2.24
C GLY A 486 37.14 -5.42 -3.10
N ILE A 487 36.83 -6.32 -4.03
CA ILE A 487 37.69 -6.68 -5.18
C ILE A 487 37.41 -5.76 -6.39
N ASP A 488 36.18 -5.25 -6.50
CA ASP A 488 35.80 -4.21 -7.49
C ASP A 488 35.56 -2.83 -6.83
N GLY A 489 35.43 -2.78 -5.50
CA GLY A 489 35.01 -1.63 -4.68
C GLY A 489 33.63 -1.80 -4.04
N LYS A 490 32.96 -0.70 -3.66
CA LYS A 490 31.59 -0.73 -3.09
C LYS A 490 30.46 -0.39 -4.06
N GLU A 491 30.75 0.37 -5.11
CA GLU A 491 30.71 -0.01 -6.54
C GLU A 491 29.45 -0.70 -7.14
N PRO A 492 29.39 -0.84 -8.48
CA PRO A 492 27.62 -0.63 -9.09
C PRO A 492 27.01 -2.10 -8.92
N TRP A 493 25.72 -2.39 -9.13
CA TRP A 493 25.28 -3.77 -9.50
C TRP A 493 24.02 -3.81 -10.36
N VAL A 494 23.82 -4.95 -11.02
CA VAL A 494 22.95 -5.15 -12.20
C VAL A 494 22.44 -6.60 -12.24
N THR A 495 21.27 -6.87 -12.83
CA THR A 495 20.85 -8.18 -13.37
C THR A 495 19.83 -8.08 -14.51
N ASN A 496 19.44 -9.22 -15.09
CA ASN A 496 18.22 -9.37 -15.90
C ASN A 496 17.25 -10.43 -15.31
N GLY A 497 17.69 -11.67 -15.09
CA GLY A 497 16.80 -12.78 -14.70
C GLY A 497 17.11 -14.14 -15.33
N GLU A 498 17.93 -14.22 -16.39
CA GLU A 498 18.48 -15.50 -16.87
C GLU A 498 19.65 -15.93 -15.95
N ILE A 499 19.86 -17.24 -15.76
CA ILE A 499 20.89 -17.82 -14.88
C ILE A 499 22.30 -17.76 -15.50
N SER A 500 22.57 -16.65 -16.19
CA SER A 500 23.87 -16.18 -16.69
C SER A 500 24.03 -14.65 -16.65
N SER A 501 23.01 -13.91 -16.17
CA SER A 501 23.01 -12.44 -15.98
C SER A 501 23.53 -11.99 -14.60
N THR A 502 24.39 -12.82 -13.99
CA THR A 502 24.83 -12.76 -12.58
C THR A 502 25.88 -11.66 -12.30
N TYR A 503 25.76 -10.47 -12.91
CA TYR A 503 26.81 -9.43 -12.90
C TYR A 503 26.27 -7.98 -12.96
N MET A 504 26.56 -7.14 -11.94
CA MET A 504 27.16 -5.80 -12.12
C MET A 504 28.00 -5.81 -13.39
N LEU A 505 27.80 -4.95 -14.40
CA LEU A 505 28.73 -5.01 -15.55
C LEU A 505 28.97 -3.69 -16.27
N ALA A 506 29.38 -2.69 -15.50
CA ALA A 506 30.84 -2.61 -15.45
C ALA A 506 31.34 -2.26 -14.06
N ASP A 507 32.64 -2.46 -13.92
CA ASP A 507 33.55 -1.88 -12.96
C ASP A 507 34.51 -1.03 -13.82
N LEU A 508 34.93 0.14 -13.34
CA LEU A 508 36.20 0.69 -13.79
C LEU A 508 36.94 1.53 -12.74
N ASN A 509 36.84 1.20 -11.45
CA ASN A 509 38.06 1.35 -10.63
C ASN A 509 39.11 0.36 -11.15
N SER A 510 38.65 -0.82 -11.53
CA SER A 510 39.45 -2.01 -11.68
C SER A 510 40.38 -2.17 -10.46
N GLY A 511 39.81 -2.19 -9.24
CA GLY A 511 40.65 -2.12 -8.04
C GLY A 511 40.07 -2.41 -6.65
N GLU A 512 41.04 -2.48 -5.72
CA GLU A 512 40.90 -2.88 -4.31
C GLU A 512 40.36 -1.74 -3.40
N ASN A 513 39.49 -0.85 -3.92
CA ASN A 513 39.06 0.40 -3.27
C ASN A 513 37.60 0.78 -3.59
N GLY A 514 36.86 1.39 -2.65
CA GLY A 514 35.46 1.83 -2.84
C GLY A 514 35.30 3.33 -3.10
N SER A 515 34.21 3.74 -3.78
CA SER A 515 34.10 5.06 -4.43
C SER A 515 32.86 5.92 -4.16
N ASP A 516 32.08 5.70 -3.09
CA ASP A 516 31.00 6.58 -2.59
C ASP A 516 29.60 6.58 -3.28
N PRO A 517 29.10 5.52 -3.98
CA PRO A 517 28.16 5.68 -5.12
C PRO A 517 26.75 6.27 -4.90
N GLY A 518 26.63 7.56 -4.58
CA GLY A 518 25.37 8.33 -4.55
C GLY A 518 24.71 8.57 -5.93
N ASN A 519 23.48 9.11 -5.94
CA ASN A 519 22.77 9.74 -7.08
C ASN A 519 22.74 9.02 -8.46
N TYR A 520 21.60 8.53 -8.96
CA TYR A 520 21.47 7.80 -10.25
C TYR A 520 20.41 8.50 -11.19
N VAL A 521 20.70 8.92 -12.46
CA VAL A 521 19.73 9.68 -13.35
C VAL A 521 19.80 9.45 -14.89
N SER A 522 18.83 9.99 -15.66
CA SER A 522 18.75 10.02 -17.15
C SER A 522 17.86 11.15 -17.71
N PHE A 523 18.33 11.93 -18.70
CA PHE A 523 17.62 13.05 -19.38
C PHE A 523 17.20 12.77 -20.85
N ASN A 524 18.08 12.92 -21.85
CA ASN A 524 17.75 13.10 -23.28
C ASN A 524 18.41 12.05 -24.23
N GLN A 525 19.66 12.22 -24.71
CA GLN A 525 20.31 11.39 -25.76
C GLN A 525 21.44 10.34 -25.43
N GLU A 526 22.42 10.46 -24.52
CA GLU A 526 23.05 9.27 -23.88
C GLU A 526 23.35 9.34 -22.33
N VAL A 527 23.00 8.28 -21.57
CA VAL A 527 23.02 8.20 -20.07
C VAL A 527 24.46 8.21 -19.49
N VAL A 528 24.66 8.69 -18.23
CA VAL A 528 25.92 8.83 -17.42
C VAL A 528 26.00 8.06 -16.06
N PHE A 529 27.23 7.65 -15.67
CA PHE A 529 27.72 7.04 -14.39
C PHE A 529 28.86 7.96 -13.89
N THR A 530 29.65 7.55 -12.88
CA THR A 530 30.71 8.39 -12.33
C THR A 530 32.04 7.62 -12.07
N ALA A 531 32.70 7.77 -10.93
CA ALA A 531 34.01 7.17 -10.62
C ALA A 531 35.23 7.63 -11.45
N TYR A 532 35.86 8.73 -10.98
CA TYR A 532 37.27 9.09 -11.21
C TYR A 532 38.01 8.13 -10.29
N THR A 533 38.25 6.89 -10.77
CA THR A 533 38.96 5.80 -10.04
C THR A 533 40.13 5.07 -10.78
N ASP A 534 40.87 5.61 -11.77
CA ASP A 534 42.29 6.03 -11.61
C ASP A 534 42.95 7.01 -12.63
N ASP A 535 42.49 7.18 -13.89
CA ASP A 535 43.21 7.94 -14.95
C ASP A 535 43.29 9.50 -14.97
N LEU A 536 42.22 10.29 -15.19
CA LEU A 536 42.34 11.66 -15.75
C LEU A 536 41.37 12.71 -15.16
N GLY A 537 40.14 12.81 -15.69
CA GLY A 537 38.94 13.27 -14.96
C GLY A 537 38.36 12.08 -14.19
N TYR A 538 37.16 12.00 -13.61
CA TYR A 538 35.88 12.71 -13.58
C TYR A 538 35.61 13.33 -14.99
N GLU A 539 35.28 12.48 -16.00
CA GLU A 539 34.78 12.76 -17.39
C GLU A 539 34.51 11.42 -18.14
N LEU A 540 33.46 11.24 -18.96
CA LEU A 540 32.39 10.19 -18.84
C LEU A 540 32.07 9.07 -19.95
N TRP A 541 32.06 7.71 -19.75
CA TRP A 541 31.72 6.57 -20.72
C TRP A 541 30.28 6.30 -21.31
N SER A 542 29.43 5.30 -20.95
CA SER A 542 27.91 5.30 -21.11
C SER A 542 27.12 3.99 -20.83
N LEU A 543 25.83 4.19 -20.56
CA LEU A 543 24.70 3.34 -20.92
C LEU A 543 23.92 4.18 -21.93
N THR A 544 23.45 3.56 -23.00
CA THR A 544 22.15 3.83 -23.65
C THR A 544 21.84 2.52 -24.34
N ASN A 545 20.71 1.89 -24.04
CA ASN A 545 20.43 0.50 -24.42
C ASN A 545 21.53 -0.53 -24.02
N GLY A 546 22.37 -0.25 -23.02
CA GLY A 546 23.51 -1.10 -22.62
C GLY A 546 24.93 -0.52 -22.77
N GLU A 547 25.16 0.59 -23.50
CA GLU A 547 26.51 0.89 -24.06
C GLU A 547 27.17 2.27 -23.82
N ILE A 548 28.49 2.37 -24.16
CA ILE A 548 29.53 3.40 -23.81
C ILE A 548 29.99 4.44 -24.89
N THR A 549 30.54 5.60 -24.47
CA THR A 549 31.03 6.76 -25.30
C THR A 549 32.34 7.52 -24.86
N GLN A 550 32.37 8.31 -23.76
CA GLN A 550 33.47 9.21 -23.25
C GLN A 550 34.05 10.34 -24.11
N LEU A 551 35.35 10.72 -23.93
CA LEU A 551 35.93 12.04 -24.27
C LEU A 551 37.48 12.17 -24.52
N THR A 552 38.34 12.56 -23.54
CA THR A 552 39.59 13.36 -23.80
C THR A 552 40.97 12.74 -23.40
N GLU A 553 41.89 13.49 -22.72
CA GLU A 553 43.32 13.13 -22.49
C GLU A 553 43.99 13.86 -21.26
N ILE A 554 43.26 14.43 -20.27
CA ILE A 554 43.78 15.50 -19.35
C ILE A 554 43.19 15.53 -17.89
N THR A 555 43.81 16.28 -16.94
CA THR A 555 43.50 16.27 -15.46
C THR A 555 43.07 17.64 -14.82
N THR A 556 42.41 17.63 -13.65
CA THR A 556 41.64 18.71 -12.94
C THR A 556 42.42 19.56 -11.89
N VAL A 557 41.75 20.44 -11.08
CA VAL A 557 42.38 21.09 -9.88
C VAL A 557 42.82 20.04 -8.89
N SER A 558 41.88 19.21 -8.45
CA SER A 558 42.12 18.14 -7.50
C SER A 558 41.56 16.81 -7.97
N MET A 559 42.27 15.81 -7.49
CA MET A 559 41.90 14.40 -7.46
C MET A 559 41.02 14.08 -6.25
N GLN A 560 40.30 15.09 -5.73
CA GLN A 560 39.46 15.09 -4.52
C GLN A 560 38.30 16.11 -4.60
N ASP A 561 37.90 16.59 -5.80
CA ASP A 561 36.95 17.73 -5.92
C ASP A 561 35.48 17.34 -5.77
N GLU A 562 35.09 16.98 -4.55
CA GLU A 562 33.73 16.64 -4.09
C GLU A 562 32.65 17.66 -4.52
N ILE A 563 31.70 17.22 -5.35
CA ILE A 563 30.55 18.02 -5.80
C ILE A 563 29.34 17.84 -4.90
N SER A 564 29.41 18.35 -3.67
CA SER A 564 28.24 18.39 -2.79
C SER A 564 27.08 19.08 -3.50
N SER A 565 25.95 18.37 -3.60
CA SER A 565 24.74 18.75 -4.36
C SER A 565 24.91 18.79 -5.89
N LEU A 566 24.00 18.10 -6.62
CA LEU A 566 24.21 17.64 -8.00
C LEU A 566 22.96 17.80 -8.92
N ASN A 567 22.88 18.70 -9.92
CA ASN A 567 21.63 18.84 -10.72
C ASN A 567 21.67 19.59 -12.08
N VAL A 568 20.74 19.26 -12.99
CA VAL A 568 20.80 19.57 -14.45
C VAL A 568 19.41 19.72 -15.12
N ILE A 569 19.27 19.79 -16.45
CA ILE A 569 18.12 20.43 -17.11
C ILE A 569 17.67 19.76 -18.44
N ASP A 570 16.37 19.90 -18.80
CA ASP A 570 15.63 19.25 -19.92
C ASP A 570 16.30 19.28 -21.31
N ASP A 571 16.83 20.41 -21.75
CA ASP A 571 17.34 20.63 -23.14
C ASP A 571 18.50 21.66 -23.12
N LYS A 572 19.04 21.91 -21.92
CA LYS A 572 20.07 22.87 -21.47
C LYS A 572 20.72 22.25 -20.23
N ILE A 573 21.93 22.63 -19.81
CA ILE A 573 22.79 21.74 -19.00
C ILE A 573 23.58 22.52 -17.92
N LEU A 574 24.22 21.80 -16.97
CA LEU A 574 25.00 22.30 -15.82
C LEU A 574 26.17 21.35 -15.40
N PHE A 575 27.21 21.81 -14.67
CA PHE A 575 28.02 21.07 -13.65
C PHE A 575 28.94 21.93 -12.74
N ALA A 576 29.81 21.32 -11.91
CA ALA A 576 30.31 21.98 -10.70
C ALA A 576 31.64 21.43 -10.07
N ILE A 577 32.68 21.12 -10.86
CA ILE A 577 34.04 20.80 -10.33
C ILE A 577 34.93 22.04 -10.20
N THR A 578 35.72 22.11 -9.14
CA THR A 578 36.80 23.09 -8.99
C THR A 578 37.71 23.15 -10.26
N THR A 579 38.06 24.34 -10.79
CA THR A 579 38.69 24.55 -12.14
C THR A 579 40.11 25.19 -12.11
N PRO A 580 41.04 24.89 -13.07
CA PRO A 580 42.49 24.78 -12.84
C PRO A 580 43.34 25.92 -12.22
N GLU A 581 42.85 27.16 -12.09
CA GLU A 581 43.46 28.20 -11.21
C GLU A 581 42.35 29.09 -10.56
N TYR A 582 41.15 28.52 -10.42
CA TYR A 582 39.84 29.13 -10.15
C TYR A 582 39.06 28.29 -9.09
N GLY A 583 37.83 28.68 -8.72
CA GLY A 583 36.99 27.96 -7.74
C GLY A 583 36.24 26.74 -8.28
N ARG A 584 35.23 26.27 -7.52
CA ARG A 584 34.15 25.26 -7.76
C ARG A 584 33.63 24.88 -9.19
N GLU A 585 34.05 25.55 -10.25
CA GLU A 585 33.08 26.41 -10.94
C GLU A 585 32.31 25.85 -12.22
N LEU A 586 32.42 26.37 -13.47
CA LEU A 586 31.59 26.01 -14.71
C LEU A 586 32.17 26.64 -16.00
N TRP A 587 32.09 26.15 -17.27
CA TRP A 587 32.50 26.99 -18.46
C TRP A 587 31.40 27.53 -19.42
N VAL A 588 30.42 26.77 -19.93
CA VAL A 588 29.44 27.22 -20.98
C VAL A 588 28.30 26.18 -21.14
N TYR A 589 27.24 26.35 -21.98
CA TYR A 589 26.19 25.31 -22.25
C TYR A 589 24.97 25.77 -23.13
N ASN A 590 24.18 24.82 -23.65
CA ASN A 590 22.92 24.83 -24.45
C ASN A 590 22.67 23.37 -24.93
N GLY A 591 21.69 22.62 -24.42
CA GLY A 591 21.76 21.15 -24.25
C GLY A 591 21.45 20.25 -25.45
N LEU A 592 22.07 20.52 -26.60
CA LEU A 592 21.72 20.00 -27.92
C LEU A 592 22.94 19.81 -28.83
N ASN A 593 24.16 20.00 -28.33
CA ASN A 593 25.37 20.09 -29.17
C ASN A 593 26.65 19.46 -28.60
N GLU A 594 26.59 18.58 -27.59
CA GLU A 594 27.66 17.66 -27.20
C GLU A 594 29.06 18.23 -26.84
N SER A 595 29.25 19.51 -26.55
CA SER A 595 30.50 20.20 -26.97
C SER A 595 31.53 20.60 -25.89
N TYR A 596 32.61 21.35 -26.20
CA TYR A 596 33.54 21.98 -25.24
C TYR A 596 34.26 23.24 -25.79
N SER A 597 34.17 24.40 -25.11
CA SER A 597 35.10 25.56 -25.05
C SER A 597 34.50 26.94 -24.64
N ILE A 598 34.53 27.21 -23.33
CA ILE A 598 34.86 28.48 -22.59
C ILE A 598 33.92 29.72 -22.63
N LEU A 599 33.35 30.10 -21.48
CA LEU A 599 32.68 31.41 -21.28
C LEU A 599 32.65 32.02 -19.85
N VAL A 600 32.15 31.33 -18.82
CA VAL A 600 31.51 31.91 -17.59
C VAL A 600 32.40 32.06 -16.33
N ASP A 601 31.97 32.78 -15.25
CA ASP A 601 32.61 32.95 -13.90
C ASP A 601 31.54 33.08 -12.78
N ILE A 602 31.65 32.56 -11.53
CA ILE A 602 30.84 33.01 -10.35
C ILE A 602 31.68 33.88 -9.39
N ASN A 603 32.15 33.35 -8.25
CA ASN A 603 32.83 34.16 -7.24
C ASN A 603 34.16 34.57 -7.86
N PRO A 604 34.31 35.81 -8.38
CA PRO A 604 35.07 35.98 -9.61
C PRO A 604 36.53 35.55 -9.47
N GLY A 605 36.96 34.65 -10.34
CA GLY A 605 38.25 34.00 -10.23
C GLY A 605 38.31 32.87 -9.20
N ILE A 606 38.80 33.18 -8.01
CA ILE A 606 39.88 32.37 -7.40
C ILE A 606 39.62 31.77 -6.00
N GLU A 607 38.40 31.82 -5.46
CA GLU A 607 38.05 31.11 -4.22
C GLU A 607 36.88 30.09 -4.44
N SER A 608 35.59 30.42 -4.28
CA SER A 608 34.41 29.60 -4.75
C SER A 608 33.07 30.25 -4.35
N SER A 609 31.96 29.95 -5.04
CA SER A 609 30.62 30.43 -4.63
C SER A 609 29.77 29.50 -3.75
N PHE A 610 30.08 28.21 -3.64
CA PHE A 610 29.51 27.20 -2.70
C PHE A 610 27.99 26.89 -2.78
N PRO A 611 27.57 25.62 -2.55
CA PRO A 611 26.82 24.97 -3.63
C PRO A 611 25.68 23.98 -3.24
N ASP A 612 24.44 24.44 -3.03
CA ASP A 612 23.45 23.57 -2.36
C ASP A 612 21.95 23.96 -2.33
N GLU A 613 21.13 22.98 -1.85
CA GLU A 613 19.75 22.96 -1.27
C GLU A 613 18.44 22.72 -2.10
N PHE A 614 18.02 21.47 -2.40
CA PHE A 614 17.10 21.20 -3.53
C PHE A 614 15.71 20.64 -3.15
N ILE A 615 14.71 20.74 -4.07
CA ILE A 615 13.49 19.89 -4.06
C ILE A 615 12.86 19.68 -5.47
N LEU A 616 11.59 20.05 -5.72
CA LEU A 616 10.78 19.49 -6.82
C LEU A 616 9.69 20.38 -7.49
N TYR A 617 9.40 21.64 -7.09
CA TYR A 617 8.39 22.49 -7.77
C TYR A 617 8.73 24.00 -7.80
N ASP A 618 8.10 24.74 -8.71
CA ASP A 618 8.72 25.72 -9.63
C ASP A 618 10.15 25.42 -10.02
N GLY A 619 10.32 25.01 -11.25
CA GLY A 619 11.51 24.56 -11.94
C GLY A 619 12.04 25.50 -13.00
N LYS A 620 11.97 26.78 -12.71
CA LYS A 620 13.20 27.54 -12.70
C LYS A 620 13.98 27.13 -11.43
N TYR A 621 15.32 27.04 -11.48
CA TYR A 621 16.15 26.23 -10.57
C TYR A 621 17.02 26.95 -9.52
N TYR A 622 16.43 27.78 -8.64
CA TYR A 622 17.12 28.83 -7.85
C TYR A 622 18.26 28.17 -7.02
N PHE A 623 19.50 28.67 -6.84
CA PHE A 623 20.50 27.92 -6.01
C PHE A 623 21.49 28.63 -5.02
N LEU A 624 21.60 28.19 -3.73
CA LEU A 624 22.29 28.86 -2.57
C LEU A 624 23.81 29.11 -2.74
N ALA A 625 24.29 30.37 -2.64
CA ALA A 625 25.67 30.76 -2.95
C ALA A 625 26.17 32.14 -2.47
N GLU A 626 27.48 32.39 -2.58
CA GLU A 626 28.17 33.61 -2.13
C GLU A 626 29.22 34.24 -3.07
N ASP A 627 29.65 35.45 -2.68
CA ASP A 627 30.95 36.09 -2.95
C ASP A 627 31.76 36.42 -1.67
N GLY A 628 31.20 36.19 -0.49
CA GLY A 628 31.76 36.65 0.80
C GLY A 628 31.61 38.16 1.07
N ILE A 629 30.80 38.89 0.29
CA ILE A 629 30.53 40.34 0.40
C ILE A 629 29.02 40.59 0.64
N HIS A 630 28.14 40.02 -0.18
CA HIS A 630 26.73 39.78 0.19
C HIS A 630 26.64 38.57 1.14
N GLY A 631 27.57 37.62 1.00
CA GLY A 631 27.58 36.35 1.74
C GLY A 631 26.74 35.29 1.05
N ARG A 632 26.46 34.18 1.76
CA ARG A 632 25.67 33.07 1.21
C ARG A 632 24.18 33.39 1.19
N GLU A 633 23.81 33.95 0.05
CA GLU A 633 22.47 34.06 -0.48
C GLU A 633 22.31 32.96 -1.54
N LEU A 634 21.90 33.18 -2.80
CA LEU A 634 21.32 32.12 -3.68
C LEU A 634 21.55 32.38 -5.23
N TRP A 635 20.77 31.95 -6.24
CA TRP A 635 21.08 32.11 -7.72
C TRP A 635 19.84 31.81 -8.66
N VAL A 636 19.74 32.26 -9.95
CA VAL A 636 18.57 32.29 -10.93
C VAL A 636 18.86 32.33 -12.47
N THR A 637 18.40 31.45 -13.40
CA THR A 637 18.33 31.65 -14.90
C THR A 637 17.28 30.80 -15.71
N ASP A 638 17.64 30.25 -16.91
CA ASP A 638 16.79 29.64 -17.95
C ASP A 638 17.51 28.67 -18.95
N GLY A 639 18.23 29.12 -19.99
CA GLY A 639 18.97 28.25 -20.93
C GLY A 639 20.20 28.76 -21.69
N THR A 640 20.73 29.95 -21.40
CA THR A 640 21.67 30.66 -22.29
C THR A 640 22.41 31.81 -21.61
N ILE A 641 23.49 31.50 -20.89
CA ILE A 641 24.77 32.25 -20.78
C ILE A 641 24.77 33.78 -20.45
N ASN A 642 23.60 34.37 -20.18
CA ASN A 642 23.21 35.76 -19.95
C ASN A 642 22.46 35.85 -18.61
N GLY A 643 23.10 35.49 -17.49
CA GLY A 643 22.42 35.04 -16.25
C GLY A 643 23.33 35.11 -15.04
N THR A 644 22.93 35.45 -13.80
CA THR A 644 21.98 34.90 -12.83
C THR A 644 21.43 35.89 -11.69
N TYR A 645 20.83 37.08 -11.99
CA TYR A 645 19.89 38.12 -11.35
C TYR A 645 19.99 38.80 -9.90
N LEU A 646 20.29 40.11 -9.59
CA LEU A 646 20.80 40.61 -8.23
C LEU A 646 19.95 40.82 -6.94
N LEU A 647 20.56 40.37 -5.81
CA LEU A 647 20.20 40.09 -4.40
C LEU A 647 21.40 40.17 -3.38
N LYS A 648 21.30 39.54 -2.20
CA LYS A 648 21.07 40.33 -0.99
C LYS A 648 22.24 40.66 -0.05
N ASP A 649 22.32 41.93 0.33
CA ASP A 649 22.43 42.25 1.76
C ASP A 649 21.05 42.05 2.39
N LEU A 650 20.90 41.09 3.31
CA LEU A 650 19.67 40.96 4.07
C LEU A 650 19.58 41.89 5.27
N ASN A 651 20.73 42.20 5.87
CA ASN A 651 20.82 42.29 7.31
C ASN A 651 21.79 43.39 7.74
N ASN A 652 21.48 44.08 8.83
CA ASN A 652 22.35 45.12 9.40
C ASN A 652 23.58 44.54 10.16
N ARG A 653 24.06 43.39 9.69
CA ARG A 653 25.34 42.73 10.00
C ARG A 653 26.21 42.50 8.74
N ASN A 654 25.67 42.68 7.54
CA ASN A 654 26.31 42.68 6.21
C ASN A 654 27.09 41.39 5.89
N SER A 655 26.35 40.31 5.60
CA SER A 655 26.82 38.91 5.67
C SER A 655 25.72 37.89 5.33
N SER A 656 26.07 36.62 5.14
CA SER A 656 25.15 35.52 4.77
C SER A 656 23.88 35.42 5.62
N SER A 657 22.77 35.17 4.96
CA SER A 657 21.40 35.22 5.53
C SER A 657 20.90 34.00 6.28
N ASN A 658 21.76 33.01 6.49
CA ASN A 658 21.40 31.75 7.16
C ASN A 658 20.13 31.12 6.56
N ILE A 659 20.03 31.06 5.24
CA ILE A 659 18.90 30.41 4.59
C ILE A 659 19.01 28.88 4.76
N GLN A 660 17.86 28.25 5.04
CA GLN A 660 17.68 26.84 5.40
C GLN A 660 16.30 26.37 4.91
N PHE A 661 16.09 25.11 4.50
CA PHE A 661 14.75 24.53 4.23
C PHE A 661 13.94 25.13 3.06
N LEU A 662 14.51 25.20 1.85
CA LEU A 662 13.76 25.46 0.61
C LEU A 662 12.74 24.35 0.35
N GLU A 663 11.52 24.67 -0.09
CA GLU A 663 10.44 23.66 -0.14
C GLU A 663 9.26 24.02 -1.04
N ALA A 664 8.73 23.12 -1.87
CA ALA A 664 7.92 23.50 -3.03
C ALA A 664 6.39 23.23 -2.95
N ASN A 665 5.49 24.15 -3.38
CA ASN A 665 4.11 23.80 -3.78
C ASN A 665 3.78 24.14 -5.25
N ASP A 666 2.60 23.73 -5.70
CA ASP A 666 2.02 23.86 -7.04
C ASP A 666 1.92 25.31 -7.58
N SER A 667 2.55 26.29 -6.93
CA SER A 667 2.65 27.68 -7.36
C SER A 667 3.81 28.44 -6.69
N LEU A 668 3.82 28.60 -5.38
CA LEU A 668 4.93 29.19 -4.59
C LEU A 668 6.10 28.11 -4.13
N LEU A 669 8.43 28.13 -3.82
CA LEU A 669 9.61 27.50 -3.05
C LEU A 669 9.88 28.25 -1.69
N TYR A 670 9.65 27.60 -0.53
CA TYR A 670 9.24 28.15 0.79
C TYR A 670 10.43 28.12 1.84
N PHE A 671 11.56 28.79 1.58
CA PHE A 671 12.91 28.69 2.24
C PHE A 671 13.30 29.36 3.60
N ALA A 672 13.27 28.74 4.80
CA ALA A 672 13.73 29.40 6.08
C ALA A 672 15.17 30.02 6.15
N ALA A 673 15.66 30.42 7.33
CA ALA A 673 15.80 31.86 7.55
C ALA A 673 16.87 32.37 8.56
N GLU A 674 17.02 33.71 8.68
CA GLU A 674 17.23 34.40 9.99
C GLU A 674 16.00 34.35 10.92
N ASN A 675 15.21 33.28 10.73
CA ASN A 675 14.35 32.52 11.63
C ASN A 675 12.80 32.65 11.48
N THR A 676 12.19 32.84 10.28
CA THR A 676 10.70 32.64 10.05
C THR A 676 10.24 32.37 8.58
N LEU A 677 9.21 33.07 8.03
CA LEU A 677 8.37 32.69 6.86
C LEU A 677 8.33 33.62 5.58
N TRP A 678 9.49 34.09 5.12
CA TRP A 678 9.74 35.34 4.38
C TRP A 678 9.78 35.42 2.82
N ARG A 679 8.68 35.79 2.12
CA ARG A 679 8.22 35.01 0.94
C ARG A 679 8.31 35.69 -0.57
N SER A 680 9.26 35.13 -2.66
CA SER A 680 9.09 34.27 -3.92
C SER A 680 7.73 33.97 -4.57
N ASP A 681 7.13 35.02 -5.10
CA ASP A 681 6.41 34.98 -6.36
C ASP A 681 7.57 34.65 -7.40
N GLY A 682 8.93 34.84 -7.17
CA GLY A 682 10.16 34.59 -8.07
C GLY A 682 11.20 35.64 -8.77
N THR A 683 11.34 36.99 -8.54
CA THR A 683 12.37 38.12 -8.75
C THR A 683 12.41 39.38 -7.73
N SER A 684 12.58 40.74 -7.97
CA SER A 684 12.54 42.06 -7.06
C SER A 684 11.35 43.24 -6.53
N ASP A 685 9.94 43.49 -6.25
CA ASP A 685 8.39 42.97 -6.24
C ASP A 685 7.42 42.86 -4.98
N GLY A 686 7.08 41.64 -4.43
CA GLY A 686 6.03 41.33 -3.37
C GLY A 686 6.31 40.39 -2.11
N THR A 687 6.56 40.86 -0.83
CA THR A 687 7.17 40.01 0.32
C THR A 687 6.87 40.16 1.88
N GLN A 688 6.31 41.22 2.50
CA GLN A 688 6.48 41.59 3.97
C GLN A 688 6.07 40.65 5.15
N ILE A 689 6.36 41.02 6.42
CA ILE A 689 6.24 40.29 7.75
C ILE A 689 4.88 39.58 8.11
N VAL A 690 4.73 38.74 9.18
CA VAL A 690 3.44 38.07 9.55
C VAL A 690 3.12 37.81 11.05
N TRP A 691 4.04 37.36 11.90
CA TRP A 691 3.83 37.57 13.34
C TRP A 691 5.14 37.75 14.10
N ASP A 692 5.18 38.67 15.07
CA ASP A 692 6.46 39.17 15.57
C ASP A 692 7.21 38.17 16.45
N GLU A 693 6.67 37.71 17.58
CA GLU A 693 7.51 37.25 18.70
C GLU A 693 8.06 35.80 18.52
N LEU A 694 8.95 35.53 17.54
CA LEU A 694 9.46 34.20 17.11
C LEU A 694 10.92 34.16 16.52
N LEU A 695 11.81 33.15 16.79
CA LEU A 695 13.08 32.78 16.05
C LEU A 695 13.78 31.39 16.42
N ASN A 696 13.76 30.33 15.56
CA ASN A 696 14.70 29.16 15.39
C ASN A 696 14.09 27.96 14.55
N PRO A 697 14.26 27.85 13.21
CA PRO A 697 13.52 26.89 12.37
C PRO A 697 14.11 25.47 12.15
N ASN A 698 13.25 24.52 11.71
CA ASN A 698 13.57 23.32 10.91
C ASN A 698 12.65 23.25 9.65
N ASN A 699 12.33 22.06 9.11
CA ASN A 699 11.87 21.84 7.73
C ASN A 699 10.40 22.23 7.43
N LEU A 700 10.06 22.23 6.12
CA LEU A 700 8.80 22.67 5.53
C LEU A 700 8.13 21.60 4.63
N LYS A 701 6.84 21.77 4.23
CA LYS A 701 6.26 20.98 3.12
C LYS A 701 5.07 21.49 2.29
N GLY A 702 5.21 21.62 0.97
CA GLY A 702 4.15 22.08 0.06
C GLY A 702 3.10 21.05 -0.30
N LYS A 703 1.93 21.56 -0.69
CA LYS A 703 0.78 20.78 -1.17
C LYS A 703 -0.25 21.70 -1.84
N ALA A 704 -0.50 21.61 -3.14
CA ALA A 704 -1.50 22.43 -3.82
C ALA A 704 -1.32 23.92 -3.48
N ASN A 705 -2.41 24.63 -3.17
CA ASN A 705 -2.35 25.96 -2.56
C ASN A 705 -2.26 25.88 -1.02
N GLU A 706 -1.20 25.22 -0.52
CA GLU A 706 -0.88 24.96 0.89
C GLU A 706 0.64 24.73 1.08
N LEU A 707 1.22 25.04 2.25
CA LEU A 707 2.59 24.62 2.63
C LEU A 707 2.85 24.54 4.15
N PHE A 708 3.65 23.59 4.64
CA PHE A 708 3.77 23.19 6.06
C PHE A 708 5.13 23.58 6.69
N PHE A 709 5.21 23.75 8.03
CA PHE A 709 6.31 24.21 8.96
C PHE A 709 5.65 24.10 10.43
N VAL A 710 6.10 24.61 11.60
CA VAL A 710 5.42 24.55 12.96
C VAL A 710 5.21 25.88 13.78
N GLY A 711 5.97 26.29 14.84
CA GLY A 711 6.08 27.70 15.32
C GLY A 711 5.95 28.22 16.79
N TYR A 712 6.71 27.85 17.85
CA TYR A 712 6.50 28.30 19.28
C TYR A 712 5.92 29.71 19.58
N THR A 713 6.48 30.78 18.99
CA THR A 713 6.70 32.15 19.54
C THR A 713 7.72 32.32 20.71
N ASN A 714 7.38 33.04 21.81
CA ASN A 714 8.30 33.51 22.88
C ASN A 714 7.86 33.30 24.36
N ASN A 715 6.89 32.46 24.77
CA ASN A 715 6.55 31.10 24.37
C ASN A 715 7.70 30.14 24.06
N THR A 716 7.48 28.88 24.46
CA THR A 716 8.00 27.71 23.77
C THR A 716 6.86 26.82 23.21
N ASP A 717 5.57 27.18 23.40
CA ASP A 717 4.52 26.20 23.72
C ASP A 717 3.46 25.79 22.64
N VAL A 718 3.56 26.23 21.37
CA VAL A 718 3.05 25.61 20.10
C VAL A 718 1.55 25.13 19.99
N LEU A 719 0.83 25.20 18.84
CA LEU A 719 -0.39 24.37 18.57
C LEU A 719 -0.74 24.17 17.07
N LEU A 720 -1.84 24.74 16.58
CA LEU A 720 -2.46 24.37 15.30
C LEU A 720 -2.23 25.42 14.22
N TRP A 721 -1.36 25.08 13.27
CA TRP A 721 -0.43 26.01 12.64
C TRP A 721 -0.75 26.58 11.24
N LYS A 722 -1.98 26.43 10.75
CA LYS A 722 -2.20 26.13 9.32
C LYS A 722 -2.64 27.33 8.44
N THR A 723 -1.74 28.14 7.86
CA THR A 723 -1.85 29.48 7.18
C THR A 723 -2.98 29.76 6.17
N ASN A 724 -3.42 31.02 5.96
CA ASN A 724 -4.39 31.39 4.88
C ASN A 724 -4.45 32.91 4.54
N GLY A 725 -5.43 33.35 3.73
CA GLY A 725 -5.80 34.75 3.51
C GLY A 725 -7.22 34.99 2.95
N SER A 726 -8.20 34.14 3.27
CA SER A 726 -9.53 34.10 2.62
C SER A 726 -10.54 35.20 3.06
N VAL A 727 -11.60 35.43 2.27
CA VAL A 727 -12.32 36.74 2.26
C VAL A 727 -13.74 36.75 2.87
N GLU A 728 -14.50 35.65 2.85
CA GLU A 728 -15.84 35.57 3.49
C GLU A 728 -16.12 34.16 4.07
N GLY A 729 -15.07 33.48 4.57
CA GLY A 729 -15.07 32.06 4.99
C GLY A 729 -14.28 31.77 6.27
N THR A 730 -13.57 30.64 6.31
CA THR A 730 -12.87 29.97 7.44
C THR A 730 -13.78 29.35 8.51
N VAL A 731 -13.35 28.23 9.11
CA VAL A 731 -14.10 27.49 10.15
C VAL A 731 -13.19 26.68 11.11
N PRO A 732 -12.74 27.25 12.23
CA PRO A 732 -11.83 26.58 13.17
C PRO A 732 -12.37 25.34 13.91
N VAL A 733 -11.58 24.26 13.90
CA VAL A 733 -11.78 23.02 14.67
C VAL A 733 -11.40 23.14 16.16
N ALA A 734 -11.98 24.13 16.83
CA ALA A 734 -12.02 24.33 18.29
C ALA A 734 -10.68 24.22 19.07
N ASP A 735 -10.68 23.51 20.22
CA ASP A 735 -10.12 24.00 21.50
C ASP A 735 -9.39 22.92 22.35
N VAL A 736 -8.44 23.32 23.22
CA VAL A 736 -7.53 22.42 24.00
C VAL A 736 -6.89 23.10 25.23
N ASP A 737 -6.41 22.34 26.23
CA ASP A 737 -5.81 22.78 27.53
C ASP A 737 -4.28 22.45 27.59
N PRO A 738 -3.42 23.09 28.43
CA PRO A 738 -1.94 23.07 28.29
C PRO A 738 -1.18 21.96 29.03
N VAL A 739 0.01 21.58 28.50
CA VAL A 739 1.01 20.75 29.19
C VAL A 739 2.50 20.94 28.81
N SER A 740 2.99 20.78 27.56
CA SER A 740 4.44 20.91 27.22
C SER A 740 4.84 22.13 26.39
N GLU A 741 5.83 22.87 26.89
CA GLU A 741 6.62 23.86 26.15
C GLU A 741 7.71 23.22 25.24
N TYR A 742 8.16 21.99 25.52
CA TYR A 742 9.30 21.33 24.85
C TYR A 742 8.96 19.87 24.49
N ALA A 743 8.89 19.54 23.20
CA ALA A 743 8.30 18.28 22.74
C ALA A 743 8.67 17.91 21.28
N PHE A 744 8.61 16.62 20.94
CA PHE A 744 9.08 16.02 19.68
C PHE A 744 7.97 15.56 18.72
N ILE A 745 8.22 15.78 17.42
CA ILE A 745 7.64 15.27 16.16
C ILE A 745 8.61 15.76 15.08
N GLU A 746 9.00 15.01 14.02
CA GLU A 746 9.97 15.48 13.01
C GLU A 746 9.61 15.30 11.51
N ASN A 747 10.59 15.53 10.63
CA ASN A 747 10.51 16.45 9.47
C ASN A 747 9.78 15.91 8.22
N LEU A 748 9.46 16.79 7.26
CA LEU A 748 8.12 16.84 6.61
C LEU A 748 7.98 16.29 5.17
N HIS A 749 6.76 15.84 4.82
CA HIS A 749 6.25 15.49 3.47
C HIS A 749 4.69 15.54 3.37
N THR A 750 4.07 15.30 2.20
CA THR A 750 2.63 15.51 1.92
C THR A 750 2.05 14.55 0.87
N SER A 751 0.80 14.13 1.05
CA SER A 751 -0.05 13.37 0.10
C SER A 751 -1.54 13.72 0.32
N GLY A 752 -2.44 13.40 -0.62
CA GLY A 752 -3.91 13.66 -0.57
C GLY A 752 -4.42 14.67 0.50
N ASP A 753 -5.26 14.26 1.46
CA ASP A 753 -5.43 14.79 2.86
C ASP A 753 -6.31 13.84 3.74
N ASN A 754 -6.10 13.34 4.98
CA ASN A 754 -5.15 13.31 6.12
C ASN A 754 -4.18 14.45 6.46
N LEU A 755 -3.90 14.50 7.77
CA LEU A 755 -2.71 15.00 8.46
C LEU A 755 -1.90 13.75 8.94
N TYR A 756 -0.55 13.74 8.87
CA TYR A 756 0.28 12.50 8.86
C TYR A 756 1.69 12.59 9.53
N PHE A 757 1.89 13.38 10.59
CA PHE A 757 3.23 13.62 11.19
C PHE A 757 3.86 12.47 12.03
N ASN A 758 5.15 12.59 12.39
CA ASN A 758 5.95 11.64 13.19
C ASN A 758 5.67 11.71 14.71
N ALA A 759 4.75 10.92 15.23
CA ALA A 759 3.71 11.55 16.03
C ALA A 759 3.75 11.46 17.56
N ASP A 760 3.01 12.40 18.17
CA ASP A 760 2.62 12.45 19.58
C ASP A 760 1.15 12.02 19.83
N ASN A 761 0.89 11.48 21.03
CA ASN A 761 -0.29 11.73 21.89
C ASN A 761 0.11 11.39 23.32
N GLY A 762 0.55 10.14 23.52
CA GLY A 762 1.98 9.91 23.74
C GLY A 762 2.39 8.69 24.58
N GLN A 763 1.44 7.93 25.14
CA GLN A 763 1.67 6.95 26.19
C GLN A 763 2.37 5.69 25.65
N SER A 764 2.64 5.62 24.34
CA SER A 764 3.22 4.48 23.64
C SER A 764 3.97 4.89 22.36
N GLY A 765 5.26 5.19 22.47
CA GLY A 765 6.20 5.19 21.33
C GLY A 765 6.46 6.55 20.67
N MET A 766 6.47 6.57 19.33
CA MET A 766 6.42 7.74 18.44
C MET A 766 5.84 7.31 17.08
N GLU A 767 4.53 7.50 16.91
CA GLU A 767 3.71 6.57 16.12
C GLU A 767 2.95 7.27 14.98
N LEU A 768 1.79 6.70 14.57
CA LEU A 768 0.81 7.32 13.67
C LEU A 768 -0.56 6.61 13.75
N TRP A 769 -1.67 7.35 13.82
CA TRP A 769 -3.04 6.83 13.58
C TRP A 769 -3.82 7.64 12.49
N VAL A 770 -3.13 7.95 11.39
CA VAL A 770 -3.66 8.06 10.01
C VAL A 770 -4.93 8.93 9.72
N SER A 771 -4.94 10.27 9.95
CA SER A 771 -6.22 11.03 10.06
C SER A 771 -6.25 12.59 9.68
N ASP A 772 -7.31 13.12 9.01
CA ASP A 772 -7.60 14.47 8.37
C ASP A 772 -7.98 15.78 9.18
N GLY A 773 -9.21 16.31 9.08
CA GLY A 773 -9.84 17.53 9.62
C GLY A 773 -11.23 17.31 10.26
N THR A 774 -11.77 16.08 10.27
CA THR A 774 -13.09 15.67 10.80
C THR A 774 -13.38 16.07 12.29
N SER A 775 -12.40 15.93 13.20
CA SER A 775 -12.15 16.70 14.45
C SER A 775 -12.08 16.13 15.90
N GLN A 776 -12.86 15.15 16.43
CA GLN A 776 -12.51 14.50 17.75
C GLN A 776 -13.18 13.17 18.17
N GLY A 777 -14.50 13.05 18.16
CA GLY A 777 -15.24 12.21 19.13
C GLY A 777 -15.20 10.65 19.01
N THR A 778 -14.12 10.03 18.55
CA THR A 778 -13.97 8.55 18.48
C THR A 778 -12.91 8.03 19.48
N TYR A 779 -12.29 6.87 19.28
CA TYR A 779 -11.40 6.21 20.26
C TYR A 779 -10.18 5.48 19.66
N LEU A 780 -9.17 5.24 20.51
CA LEU A 780 -8.04 4.31 20.29
C LEU A 780 -8.29 2.98 21.02
N ILE A 781 -7.80 1.88 20.46
CA ILE A 781 -7.99 0.50 20.94
C ILE A 781 -6.96 0.08 22.00
N LYS A 782 -5.66 0.18 21.67
CA LYS A 782 -4.55 -0.52 22.34
C LYS A 782 -3.33 0.40 22.53
N ASP A 783 -2.17 -0.21 22.65
CA ASP A 783 -0.82 0.36 22.57
C ASP A 783 -0.12 -0.26 21.31
N ILE A 784 1.13 0.14 20.93
CA ILE A 784 1.53 0.28 19.49
C ILE A 784 2.78 -0.73 18.86
N TRP A 785 3.69 0.32 19.16
CA TRP A 785 4.90 0.42 20.04
C TRP A 785 4.54 0.90 21.42
N GLU A 786 4.33 -0.09 22.26
CA GLU A 786 3.78 0.12 23.56
C GLU A 786 4.77 0.85 24.51
N GLY A 787 4.22 1.74 25.34
CA GLY A 787 4.78 2.31 26.55
C GLY A 787 5.83 3.43 26.45
N THR A 788 6.54 3.63 25.32
CA THR A 788 7.96 4.11 25.43
C THR A 788 8.46 5.27 24.53
N SER A 789 9.19 4.99 23.43
CA SER A 789 10.29 5.88 22.97
C SER A 789 10.30 6.38 21.49
N SER A 790 11.11 5.83 20.58
CA SER A 790 11.67 6.62 19.45
C SER A 790 11.16 6.27 18.03
N SER A 791 11.05 7.29 17.15
CA SER A 791 10.98 7.19 15.66
C SER A 791 11.80 8.26 14.91
N PHE A 792 12.38 7.93 13.73
CA PHE A 792 13.46 8.68 13.03
C PHE A 792 13.36 8.97 11.48
N PRO A 793 12.61 8.25 10.61
CA PRO A 793 13.15 7.56 9.42
C PRO A 793 14.00 8.28 8.34
N GLY A 794 13.44 8.68 7.19
CA GLY A 794 14.17 9.14 5.99
C GLY A 794 13.29 9.21 4.72
N ASP A 795 13.59 10.18 3.85
CA ASP A 795 12.77 10.82 2.79
C ASP A 795 12.60 10.04 1.46
N TYR A 796 11.75 10.42 0.48
CA TYR A 796 10.33 10.89 0.54
C TYR A 796 9.60 10.60 -0.78
N ILE A 797 8.37 10.05 -0.75
CA ILE A 797 7.75 9.30 -1.88
C ILE A 797 6.24 9.63 -2.11
N ASN A 798 5.34 8.66 -2.40
CA ASN A 798 3.86 8.68 -2.61
C ASN A 798 3.49 7.77 -3.79
N HIS A 799 2.34 7.08 -3.78
CA HIS A 799 1.86 6.29 -4.93
C HIS A 799 0.37 5.90 -4.80
N ASN A 800 -0.40 5.95 -5.90
CA ASN A 800 -1.72 5.31 -6.11
C ASN A 800 -2.73 5.26 -4.95
N GLU A 801 -2.76 6.24 -4.04
CA GLU A 801 -3.57 6.13 -2.81
C GLU A 801 -3.23 4.82 -2.02
N LEU A 802 -1.94 4.44 -1.95
CA LEU A 802 -1.35 3.22 -1.30
C LEU A 802 0.13 3.44 -0.83
N VAL A 803 0.68 2.56 0.05
CA VAL A 803 1.95 2.78 0.80
C VAL A 803 2.65 1.51 1.31
N TYR A 804 3.97 1.57 1.51
CA TYR A 804 4.75 0.78 2.48
C TYR A 804 5.69 1.63 3.39
N PHE A 805 5.69 1.43 4.72
CA PHE A 805 6.60 2.02 5.73
C PHE A 805 7.17 0.89 6.73
N LYS A 806 7.72 1.09 7.96
CA LYS A 806 8.32 0.08 8.94
C LYS A 806 8.49 0.57 10.46
N ALA A 807 8.51 -0.22 11.59
CA ALA A 807 8.90 -0.01 13.06
C ALA A 807 8.83 -1.25 14.08
N ASN A 808 9.81 -1.67 14.92
CA ASN A 808 9.79 -2.97 15.69
C ASN A 808 8.95 -3.06 16.99
N ASP A 809 8.60 -4.27 17.47
CA ASP A 809 8.44 -4.58 18.92
C ASP A 809 9.43 -5.64 19.46
N GLY A 810 9.34 -6.92 19.11
CA GLY A 810 10.18 -7.99 19.66
C GLY A 810 9.41 -9.26 20.06
N VAL A 811 9.34 -10.24 19.14
CA VAL A 811 8.52 -11.46 19.24
C VAL A 811 9.22 -12.74 18.72
N ASN A 812 9.45 -12.92 17.40
CA ASN A 812 9.92 -14.22 16.83
C ASN A 812 10.58 -14.21 15.41
N GLY A 813 10.10 -13.39 14.47
CA GLY A 813 10.42 -13.45 13.03
C GLY A 813 9.41 -12.64 12.20
N ASN A 814 9.81 -11.76 11.27
CA ASN A 814 9.18 -10.45 11.01
C ASN A 814 8.07 -10.31 9.93
N ASN A 815 6.97 -9.63 10.25
CA ASN A 815 5.84 -9.39 9.32
C ASN A 815 5.42 -7.92 9.13
N ILE A 816 4.75 -7.64 8.01
CA ILE A 816 5.22 -6.63 7.05
C ILE A 816 4.16 -5.56 6.71
N TRP A 817 4.14 -4.48 7.51
CA TRP A 817 3.12 -3.38 7.53
C TRP A 817 3.04 -1.93 6.65
N THR A 818 1.59 -2.09 6.71
CA THR A 818 0.30 -1.68 5.97
C THR A 818 -0.83 -1.12 6.85
N VAL A 819 -1.70 -0.27 6.28
CA VAL A 819 -2.66 0.67 6.95
C VAL A 819 -4.01 0.93 6.22
N GLU A 820 -4.29 0.41 5.00
CA GLU A 820 -5.41 0.75 4.07
C GLU A 820 -6.54 1.63 4.65
N ASN A 821 -6.57 2.88 4.15
CA ASN A 821 -7.09 4.03 4.88
C ASN A 821 -8.47 4.54 4.39
N SER A 822 -9.12 3.85 3.46
CA SER A 822 -10.20 4.38 2.62
C SER A 822 -11.38 5.01 3.37
N THR A 823 -12.33 5.58 2.62
CA THR A 823 -13.58 6.16 3.16
C THR A 823 -14.48 5.17 3.96
N LEU A 824 -14.05 3.91 4.12
CA LEU A 824 -14.65 2.89 4.98
C LEU A 824 -13.74 2.39 6.13
N ASN A 825 -12.41 2.61 6.09
CA ASN A 825 -11.45 1.67 6.70
C ASN A 825 -10.16 2.24 7.31
N VAL A 826 -9.43 1.40 8.06
CA VAL A 826 -8.03 1.57 8.50
C VAL A 826 -7.44 0.20 8.87
N GLN A 827 -6.27 -0.19 8.34
CA GLN A 827 -6.02 -1.62 8.05
C GLN A 827 -4.72 -2.37 8.42
N ILE A 828 -4.91 -3.69 8.67
CA ILE A 828 -4.15 -4.60 9.58
C ILE A 828 -3.76 -5.98 8.92
N GLN A 829 -3.40 -7.07 9.66
CA GLN A 829 -3.12 -8.46 9.21
C GLN A 829 -2.06 -9.20 10.09
N GLU A 830 -1.71 -10.48 9.79
CA GLU A 830 -0.56 -11.27 10.35
C GLU A 830 0.15 -12.08 9.23
N LEU A 831 1.49 -11.92 9.01
CA LEU A 831 2.21 -12.32 7.76
C LEU A 831 3.66 -12.89 7.98
N PHE A 832 4.62 -12.59 7.06
CA PHE A 832 5.97 -13.15 6.77
C PHE A 832 7.03 -13.24 7.92
N ASP A 833 8.29 -13.62 7.59
CA ASP A 833 9.53 -13.48 8.39
C ASP A 833 10.79 -12.91 7.60
N GLY A 834 11.31 -11.67 7.83
CA GLY A 834 12.62 -11.16 7.28
C GLY A 834 13.09 -9.69 7.64
N GLU A 835 14.29 -9.22 7.26
CA GLU A 835 14.94 -7.95 7.78
C GLU A 835 14.85 -6.68 6.87
N VAL A 836 15.05 -5.44 7.40
CA VAL A 836 14.18 -4.27 7.09
C VAL A 836 14.71 -2.93 6.44
N ILE A 837 16.00 -2.58 6.32
CA ILE A 837 16.43 -1.14 6.17
C ILE A 837 15.78 -0.27 5.05
N GLN A 838 16.28 -0.27 3.80
CA GLN A 838 15.86 0.68 2.72
C GLN A 838 15.35 0.01 1.45
N LEU A 839 14.54 0.76 0.68
CA LEU A 839 13.53 0.28 -0.28
C LEU A 839 13.60 1.07 -1.63
N ILE A 840 13.14 0.50 -2.74
CA ILE A 840 13.53 0.90 -4.13
C ILE A 840 12.93 2.18 -4.78
N GLY A 841 11.72 2.68 -4.50
CA GLY A 841 11.28 4.00 -5.04
C GLY A 841 9.78 4.16 -5.34
N VAL A 842 9.39 4.70 -6.50
CA VAL A 842 7.99 5.03 -6.85
C VAL A 842 7.68 4.78 -8.32
N LEU A 843 6.49 4.24 -8.62
CA LEU A 843 5.89 4.09 -9.96
C LEU A 843 6.66 3.25 -11.00
N ASN A 844 6.51 1.93 -10.90
CA ASN A 844 6.37 1.04 -12.07
C ASN A 844 5.42 -0.13 -11.74
N ASP A 845 4.65 0.06 -10.67
CA ASP A 845 3.89 -0.87 -9.86
C ASP A 845 4.65 -2.16 -9.37
N GLU A 846 5.78 -2.62 -9.94
CA GLU A 846 6.61 -3.78 -9.48
C GLU A 846 7.70 -3.44 -8.42
N LEU A 847 8.19 -4.42 -7.62
CA LEU A 847 9.24 -4.19 -6.59
C LEU A 847 9.93 -5.50 -6.07
N ILE A 848 11.28 -5.69 -6.08
CA ILE A 848 11.92 -7.01 -5.78
C ILE A 848 13.14 -7.02 -4.80
N PHE A 849 13.38 -8.14 -4.07
CA PHE A 849 13.92 -8.22 -2.69
C PHE A 849 15.44 -8.24 -2.41
N VAL A 850 15.86 -7.87 -1.17
CA VAL A 850 17.28 -7.67 -0.76
C VAL A 850 17.69 -7.99 0.74
N GLY A 851 16.96 -8.81 1.52
CA GLY A 851 17.18 -9.00 3.01
C GLY A 851 17.53 -10.41 3.59
N ASN A 852 17.95 -10.43 4.88
CA ASN A 852 18.90 -11.36 5.55
C ASN A 852 18.60 -12.88 5.75
N ASP A 853 19.64 -13.67 6.08
CA ASP A 853 19.69 -15.15 6.32
C ASP A 853 20.90 -15.56 7.25
N ASP A 854 21.16 -16.86 7.45
CA ASP A 854 22.04 -17.48 8.47
C ASP A 854 23.58 -17.24 8.37
N SER A 855 24.23 -17.47 7.21
CA SER A 855 25.72 -17.50 7.14
C SER A 855 26.38 -17.53 5.74
N ARG A 856 25.79 -16.89 4.73
CA ARG A 856 26.16 -17.01 3.30
C ARG A 856 26.43 -15.65 2.62
N GLY A 857 25.84 -14.57 3.12
CA GLY A 857 26.10 -13.14 2.91
C GLY A 857 25.59 -12.40 1.66
N SER A 858 24.78 -12.98 0.75
CA SER A 858 24.13 -12.29 -0.41
C SER A 858 23.68 -13.22 -1.56
N GLU A 859 22.53 -12.89 -2.20
CA GLU A 859 21.89 -13.64 -3.32
C GLU A 859 21.11 -12.71 -4.29
N LEU A 860 20.03 -13.17 -4.98
CA LEU A 860 18.75 -12.45 -5.23
C LEU A 860 17.62 -13.38 -5.77
N TRP A 861 16.44 -13.33 -5.15
CA TRP A 861 15.19 -13.99 -5.60
C TRP A 861 13.99 -12.97 -5.44
N LYS A 862 12.98 -12.97 -6.34
CA LYS A 862 11.93 -11.90 -6.54
C LYS A 862 10.64 -11.96 -5.66
N TYR A 863 10.00 -10.79 -5.38
CA TYR A 863 8.56 -10.64 -5.00
C TYR A 863 7.69 -10.05 -6.16
N SER A 864 6.40 -10.43 -6.32
CA SER A 864 5.34 -9.74 -7.12
C SER A 864 3.87 -10.08 -6.76
N LEU A 865 2.94 -9.20 -7.18
CA LEU A 865 1.46 -9.15 -7.14
C LEU A 865 0.76 -8.61 -5.87
N GLY A 866 -0.19 -7.67 -6.06
CA GLY A 866 -1.19 -7.23 -5.06
C GLY A 866 -1.97 -5.92 -5.36
N ASP A 867 -3.26 -6.03 -5.70
CA ASP A 867 -4.33 -5.07 -5.34
C ASP A 867 -4.76 -5.34 -3.87
N LEU A 868 -5.33 -4.35 -3.18
CA LEU A 868 -5.63 -4.39 -1.74
C LEU A 868 -7.11 -4.17 -1.39
N GLU A 869 -7.99 -3.85 -2.35
CA GLU A 869 -9.42 -3.78 -2.06
C GLU A 869 -10.03 -5.19 -1.96
N SER A 870 -11.00 -5.36 -1.06
CA SER A 870 -11.74 -6.63 -0.94
C SER A 870 -12.97 -6.65 -1.85
N PRO A 871 -13.24 -7.75 -2.59
CA PRO A 871 -14.35 -7.81 -3.53
C PRO A 871 -15.69 -7.40 -2.91
N LEU A 872 -16.45 -6.54 -3.61
CA LEU A 872 -17.79 -6.15 -3.21
C LEU A 872 -18.76 -7.31 -3.42
N VAL A 873 -19.06 -8.05 -2.36
CA VAL A 873 -19.96 -9.22 -2.41
C VAL A 873 -21.42 -8.80 -2.40
N VAL A 874 -22.14 -9.18 -3.44
CA VAL A 874 -23.59 -8.96 -3.58
C VAL A 874 -24.29 -10.31 -3.63
N THR A 875 -25.25 -10.52 -2.73
CA THR A 875 -25.98 -11.80 -2.60
C THR A 875 -27.45 -11.69 -2.99
N LYS A 876 -28.00 -12.80 -3.47
CA LYS A 876 -29.44 -13.03 -3.65
C LYS A 876 -29.93 -14.24 -2.86
N ASP A 877 -31.18 -14.16 -2.41
CA ASP A 877 -31.89 -15.27 -1.78
C ASP A 877 -32.35 -16.29 -2.83
N ILE A 878 -32.28 -17.58 -2.49
CA ILE A 878 -32.69 -18.67 -3.41
C ILE A 878 -33.50 -19.78 -2.71
N ASN A 879 -34.22 -20.55 -3.51
CA ASN A 879 -34.86 -21.79 -3.07
C ASN A 879 -34.06 -23.01 -3.57
N LEU A 880 -33.73 -23.95 -2.68
CA LEU A 880 -33.18 -25.25 -3.02
C LEU A 880 -34.23 -26.35 -2.82
N TYR A 881 -34.13 -27.41 -3.62
CA TYR A 881 -35.10 -28.52 -3.62
C TYR A 881 -34.40 -29.84 -3.31
N LEU A 882 -34.85 -30.53 -2.25
CA LEU A 882 -34.29 -31.83 -1.85
C LEU A 882 -34.56 -32.92 -2.90
N ASP A 883 -33.58 -33.81 -3.09
CA ASP A 883 -33.63 -34.91 -4.04
C ASP A 883 -34.42 -36.14 -3.52
N GLU A 884 -34.41 -37.23 -4.29
CA GLU A 884 -35.07 -38.50 -3.91
C GLU A 884 -34.45 -39.20 -2.67
N HIS A 885 -33.27 -38.74 -2.21
CA HIS A 885 -32.59 -39.20 -1.00
C HIS A 885 -32.74 -38.23 0.18
N GLY A 886 -33.36 -37.06 -0.02
CA GLY A 886 -33.55 -36.05 1.01
C GLY A 886 -32.33 -35.13 1.20
N MET A 887 -31.51 -34.94 0.16
CA MET A 887 -30.31 -34.10 0.17
C MET A 887 -30.36 -33.03 -0.94
N VAL A 888 -29.68 -31.90 -0.74
CA VAL A 888 -29.33 -30.96 -1.82
C VAL A 888 -27.99 -30.29 -1.52
N GLU A 889 -27.24 -29.94 -2.56
CA GLU A 889 -25.97 -29.22 -2.47
C GLU A 889 -26.09 -27.86 -3.18
N LEU A 890 -25.68 -26.81 -2.49
CA LEU A 890 -25.59 -25.43 -2.97
C LEU A 890 -24.28 -25.23 -3.74
N ASN A 891 -24.35 -24.66 -4.95
CA ASN A 891 -23.19 -24.04 -5.57
C ASN A 891 -23.06 -22.60 -5.05
N ALA A 892 -21.88 -22.20 -4.58
CA ALA A 892 -21.64 -20.84 -4.08
C ALA A 892 -22.06 -19.75 -5.08
N LYS A 893 -21.87 -19.99 -6.39
CA LYS A 893 -22.24 -19.04 -7.45
C LYS A 893 -23.75 -18.92 -7.70
N ASP A 894 -24.59 -19.78 -7.11
CA ASP A 894 -26.05 -19.67 -7.22
C ASP A 894 -26.60 -18.54 -6.34
N ILE A 895 -25.94 -18.19 -5.23
CA ILE A 895 -26.35 -17.08 -4.33
C ILE A 895 -25.65 -15.74 -4.63
N ASP A 896 -24.69 -15.70 -5.56
CA ASP A 896 -24.08 -14.46 -6.06
C ASP A 896 -25.07 -13.65 -6.93
N ASP A 897 -25.22 -12.34 -6.71
CA ASP A 897 -26.05 -11.43 -7.51
C ASP A 897 -25.23 -10.39 -8.28
N GLY A 898 -24.01 -10.77 -8.68
CA GLY A 898 -23.09 -9.90 -9.42
C GLY A 898 -22.12 -9.19 -8.48
N SER A 899 -21.44 -9.95 -7.62
CA SER A 899 -20.26 -9.48 -6.90
C SER A 899 -19.21 -8.98 -7.89
N THR A 900 -18.56 -7.87 -7.54
CA THR A 900 -17.59 -7.19 -8.40
C THR A 900 -16.34 -6.85 -7.64
N ASP A 901 -15.25 -6.73 -8.37
CA ASP A 901 -13.96 -6.27 -7.88
C ASP A 901 -13.45 -5.15 -8.81
N ASN A 902 -12.53 -4.32 -8.32
CA ASN A 902 -12.04 -3.11 -9.00
C ASN A 902 -11.10 -3.49 -10.17
N GLU A 903 -10.12 -4.36 -9.91
CA GLU A 903 -9.07 -4.80 -10.82
C GLU A 903 -9.23 -6.28 -11.22
N THR A 904 -9.81 -7.13 -10.36
CA THR A 904 -10.04 -8.55 -10.70
C THR A 904 -11.26 -8.74 -11.60
N SER A 905 -11.01 -9.20 -12.84
CA SER A 905 -12.10 -9.59 -13.74
C SER A 905 -12.96 -10.74 -13.16
N ILE A 906 -14.28 -10.67 -13.30
CA ILE A 906 -15.27 -11.60 -12.71
C ILE A 906 -15.11 -13.09 -13.12
N GLU A 907 -14.27 -13.40 -14.11
CA GLU A 907 -13.92 -14.78 -14.49
C GLU A 907 -12.83 -15.38 -13.57
N ASN A 908 -12.04 -14.54 -12.90
CA ASN A 908 -10.97 -14.93 -11.98
C ASN A 908 -11.44 -15.00 -10.51
N LEU A 909 -12.58 -14.37 -10.16
CA LEU A 909 -13.14 -14.44 -8.81
C LEU A 909 -13.51 -15.88 -8.41
N LYS A 910 -13.04 -16.28 -7.23
CA LYS A 910 -13.29 -17.54 -6.52
C LYS A 910 -14.43 -17.34 -5.52
N PHE A 911 -15.42 -18.23 -5.53
CA PHE A 911 -16.64 -18.14 -4.72
C PHE A 911 -16.76 -19.35 -3.79
N GLU A 912 -16.88 -19.12 -2.48
CA GLU A 912 -16.97 -20.18 -1.46
C GLU A 912 -18.07 -19.86 -0.42
N VAL A 913 -18.55 -20.89 0.31
CA VAL A 913 -19.61 -20.74 1.32
C VAL A 913 -19.25 -21.43 2.63
N ASN A 914 -19.75 -20.91 3.75
CA ASN A 914 -19.51 -21.50 5.08
C ASN A 914 -20.06 -22.94 5.22
N PHE A 915 -21.13 -23.29 4.51
CA PHE A 915 -21.59 -24.67 4.30
C PHE A 915 -22.44 -24.76 3.04
N SER A 916 -22.39 -25.92 2.36
CA SER A 916 -23.08 -26.15 1.08
C SER A 916 -24.08 -27.31 1.06
N GLN A 917 -24.10 -28.16 2.08
CA GLN A 917 -24.91 -29.39 2.09
C GLN A 917 -26.09 -29.24 3.05
N PHE A 918 -27.28 -29.59 2.55
CA PHE A 918 -28.55 -29.50 3.28
C PHE A 918 -29.30 -30.84 3.22
N ASP A 919 -29.97 -31.20 4.31
CA ASP A 919 -30.84 -32.38 4.39
C ASP A 919 -32.25 -32.05 4.91
N CYS A 920 -33.09 -33.07 5.09
CA CYS A 920 -34.45 -32.93 5.60
C CYS A 920 -34.59 -32.28 7.00
N SER A 921 -33.49 -32.10 7.75
CA SER A 921 -33.48 -31.35 9.01
C SER A 921 -33.31 -29.84 8.83
N ASP A 922 -32.86 -29.39 7.65
CA ASP A 922 -32.63 -27.99 7.30
C ASP A 922 -33.83 -27.35 6.55
N LEU A 923 -34.99 -28.01 6.53
CA LEU A 923 -36.21 -27.51 5.85
C LEU A 923 -36.64 -26.13 6.38
N GLY A 924 -36.80 -25.16 5.47
CA GLY A 924 -37.08 -23.75 5.77
C GLY A 924 -35.88 -22.84 5.46
N ASP A 925 -35.86 -21.68 6.12
CA ASP A 925 -34.91 -20.60 5.81
C ASP A 925 -33.58 -20.79 6.57
N ASN A 926 -32.46 -20.83 5.84
CA ASN A 926 -31.11 -20.95 6.39
C ASN A 926 -30.26 -19.76 5.96
N GLN A 927 -29.44 -19.21 6.86
CA GLN A 927 -28.48 -18.15 6.52
C GLN A 927 -27.14 -18.76 6.12
N VAL A 928 -26.72 -18.47 4.88
CA VAL A 928 -25.43 -18.89 4.32
C VAL A 928 -24.57 -17.64 4.11
N THR A 929 -23.28 -17.72 4.42
CA THR A 929 -22.32 -16.66 4.10
C THR A 929 -21.58 -17.03 2.81
N LEU A 930 -21.65 -16.14 1.82
CA LEU A 930 -20.82 -16.17 0.62
C LEU A 930 -19.51 -15.43 0.92
N PHE A 931 -18.40 -16.05 0.57
CA PHE A 931 -17.06 -15.46 0.53
C PHE A 931 -16.63 -15.36 -0.93
N VAL A 932 -16.00 -14.23 -1.29
CA VAL A 932 -15.45 -14.01 -2.63
C VAL A 932 -13.99 -13.59 -2.48
N THR A 933 -13.14 -14.23 -3.28
CA THR A 933 -11.68 -14.05 -3.37
C THR A 933 -11.30 -13.98 -4.85
N ASP A 934 -10.05 -13.69 -5.15
CA ASP A 934 -9.54 -13.14 -6.41
C ASP A 934 -8.26 -13.93 -6.80
N LEU A 935 -7.20 -13.26 -7.29
CA LEU A 935 -5.87 -13.87 -7.45
C LEU A 935 -4.88 -13.36 -6.38
N GLU A 936 -5.08 -12.12 -5.93
CA GLU A 936 -4.25 -11.35 -5.01
C GLU A 936 -4.44 -11.81 -3.54
N GLY A 937 -5.60 -12.37 -3.22
CA GLY A 937 -5.92 -13.06 -1.96
C GLY A 937 -6.92 -12.34 -1.05
N ASN A 938 -7.54 -11.25 -1.51
CA ASN A 938 -8.47 -10.44 -0.72
C ASN A 938 -9.79 -11.20 -0.50
N ILE A 939 -10.55 -10.87 0.56
CA ILE A 939 -11.76 -11.64 0.90
C ILE A 939 -12.92 -10.75 1.32
N GLY A 940 -13.84 -10.54 0.39
CA GLY A 940 -15.17 -9.99 0.68
C GLY A 940 -16.14 -11.05 1.22
N SER A 941 -17.16 -10.64 1.99
CA SER A 941 -18.24 -11.54 2.38
C SER A 941 -19.61 -10.88 2.56
N ALA A 942 -20.68 -11.63 2.28
CA ALA A 942 -22.07 -11.22 2.52
C ALA A 942 -22.96 -12.43 2.84
N THR A 943 -24.17 -12.19 3.38
CA THR A 943 -25.11 -13.27 3.73
C THR A 943 -26.27 -13.38 2.74
N SER A 944 -26.75 -14.60 2.51
CA SER A 944 -27.91 -14.94 1.67
C SER A 944 -28.89 -15.81 2.47
N LEU A 945 -30.19 -15.67 2.22
CA LEU A 945 -31.21 -16.55 2.73
C LEU A 945 -31.50 -17.69 1.74
N VAL A 946 -31.15 -18.91 2.14
CA VAL A 946 -31.36 -20.14 1.36
C VAL A 946 -32.55 -20.90 1.94
N THR A 947 -33.66 -20.94 1.21
CA THR A 947 -34.88 -21.65 1.62
C THR A 947 -34.85 -23.09 1.07
N VAL A 948 -34.70 -24.07 1.95
CA VAL A 948 -34.71 -25.49 1.57
C VAL A 948 -36.14 -26.03 1.58
N LEU A 949 -36.57 -26.58 0.44
CA LEU A 949 -37.91 -27.09 0.21
C LEU A 949 -37.89 -28.56 -0.18
N ASP A 950 -38.85 -29.31 0.35
CA ASP A 950 -39.20 -30.63 -0.17
C ASP A 950 -40.55 -30.56 -0.90
N THR A 951 -40.57 -31.11 -2.11
CA THR A 951 -41.70 -31.06 -3.06
C THR A 951 -42.07 -32.43 -3.62
N LEU A 952 -41.44 -33.50 -3.12
CA LEU A 952 -41.71 -34.85 -3.57
C LEU A 952 -42.94 -35.40 -2.84
N SER A 953 -43.85 -36.06 -3.56
CA SER A 953 -45.01 -36.70 -2.96
C SER A 953 -44.65 -38.12 -2.46
N PRO A 954 -45.16 -38.55 -1.28
CA PRO A 954 -44.90 -39.88 -0.72
C PRO A 954 -45.26 -41.03 -1.65
N VAL A 955 -44.47 -42.11 -1.60
CA VAL A 955 -44.75 -43.36 -2.34
C VAL A 955 -45.59 -44.30 -1.47
N ILE A 956 -46.86 -44.46 -1.83
CA ILE A 956 -47.81 -45.36 -1.14
C ILE A 956 -47.60 -46.82 -1.57
N LEU A 957 -47.34 -47.71 -0.61
CA LEU A 957 -47.29 -49.16 -0.79
C LEU A 957 -48.32 -49.83 0.12
N ILE A 958 -49.35 -50.46 -0.47
CA ILE A 958 -50.46 -51.11 0.26
C ILE A 958 -50.68 -52.56 -0.19
N LYS A 959 -51.23 -53.39 0.70
CA LYS A 959 -51.66 -54.78 0.39
C LYS A 959 -53.15 -54.91 0.11
N ASP A 960 -53.48 -55.83 -0.80
CA ASP A 960 -54.86 -56.28 -1.02
C ASP A 960 -55.48 -56.83 0.27
N THR A 961 -56.73 -56.43 0.56
CA THR A 961 -57.45 -56.86 1.78
C THR A 961 -58.92 -57.18 1.47
N VAL A 962 -59.38 -58.33 2.00
CA VAL A 962 -60.77 -58.79 1.94
C VAL A 962 -61.31 -58.87 3.36
N LEU A 963 -62.44 -58.21 3.60
CA LEU A 963 -63.12 -58.18 4.89
C LEU A 963 -64.28 -59.19 4.91
N VAL A 964 -64.62 -59.72 6.10
CA VAL A 964 -65.70 -60.70 6.29
C VAL A 964 -66.69 -60.18 7.33
N PHE A 965 -67.90 -59.83 6.90
CA PHE A 965 -68.95 -59.32 7.77
C PHE A 965 -69.56 -60.43 8.62
N ASN A 966 -69.40 -60.30 9.94
CA ASN A 966 -69.83 -61.28 10.95
C ASN A 966 -70.93 -60.74 11.88
N GLY A 967 -71.70 -59.73 11.45
CA GLY A 967 -72.80 -59.13 12.24
C GLY A 967 -72.40 -58.01 13.20
N TYR A 968 -71.15 -57.53 13.13
CA TYR A 968 -70.65 -56.36 13.86
C TYR A 968 -69.91 -55.43 12.88
N LEU A 969 -69.84 -54.14 13.21
CA LEU A 969 -69.02 -53.19 12.44
C LEU A 969 -67.54 -53.62 12.48
N ILE A 970 -66.89 -53.58 11.32
CA ILE A 970 -65.46 -53.84 11.17
C ILE A 970 -64.74 -52.50 11.10
N SER A 971 -63.70 -52.32 11.92
CA SER A 971 -62.76 -51.21 11.80
C SER A 971 -61.53 -51.68 11.01
N LEU A 972 -61.03 -50.84 10.12
CA LEU A 972 -59.80 -51.02 9.37
C LEU A 972 -59.08 -49.67 9.32
N SER A 973 -57.82 -49.63 9.75
CA SER A 973 -56.99 -48.43 9.70
C SER A 973 -56.06 -48.42 8.49
N ALA A 974 -55.52 -47.26 8.12
CA ALA A 974 -54.48 -47.17 7.10
C ALA A 974 -53.24 -48.03 7.44
N VAL A 975 -52.85 -48.08 8.72
CA VAL A 975 -51.74 -48.89 9.24
C VAL A 975 -51.95 -50.39 8.99
N ASP A 976 -53.21 -50.87 8.98
CA ASP A 976 -53.51 -52.28 8.68
C ASP A 976 -53.26 -52.64 7.21
N LEU A 977 -53.10 -51.67 6.31
CA LEU A 977 -52.94 -51.87 4.86
C LEU A 977 -51.54 -51.53 4.36
N ASP A 978 -50.87 -50.56 4.99
CA ASP A 978 -49.50 -50.17 4.66
C ASP A 978 -48.52 -51.36 4.75
N ILE A 979 -47.60 -51.43 3.79
CA ILE A 979 -46.53 -52.44 3.74
C ILE A 979 -45.13 -51.80 3.63
N GLY A 980 -45.01 -50.51 3.93
CA GLY A 980 -43.75 -49.77 3.92
C GLY A 980 -43.76 -48.60 2.94
N SER A 981 -44.86 -47.84 2.92
CA SER A 981 -44.91 -46.54 2.25
C SER A 981 -43.77 -45.66 2.76
N TYR A 982 -43.15 -44.91 1.88
CA TYR A 982 -41.95 -44.13 2.19
C TYR A 982 -41.94 -42.79 1.45
N ASP A 983 -41.04 -41.93 1.88
CA ASP A 983 -40.86 -40.57 1.41
C ASP A 983 -39.40 -40.15 1.71
N ASN A 984 -38.85 -39.15 1.02
CA ASN A 984 -37.46 -38.69 1.20
C ASN A 984 -37.28 -37.99 2.56
N CYS A 985 -38.23 -37.15 2.99
CA CYS A 985 -38.23 -36.49 4.31
C CYS A 985 -39.20 -37.12 5.32
N GLY A 986 -39.99 -38.11 4.88
CA GLY A 986 -40.70 -39.04 5.73
C GLY A 986 -42.19 -38.71 5.89
N ILE A 987 -42.96 -39.76 6.18
CA ILE A 987 -44.43 -39.65 6.22
C ILE A 987 -44.92 -39.12 7.58
N LYS A 988 -45.62 -37.98 7.55
CA LYS A 988 -46.30 -37.32 8.68
C LYS A 988 -47.60 -38.01 9.06
N SER A 989 -48.39 -38.44 8.06
CA SER A 989 -49.66 -39.13 8.31
C SER A 989 -50.13 -40.02 7.16
N ILE A 990 -50.89 -41.06 7.50
CA ILE A 990 -51.61 -41.92 6.56
C ILE A 990 -53.07 -42.06 7.00
N SER A 991 -54.01 -42.13 6.05
CA SER A 991 -55.44 -42.19 6.32
C SER A 991 -56.23 -42.92 5.23
N LEU A 992 -57.44 -43.37 5.55
CA LEU A 992 -58.41 -43.93 4.60
C LEU A 992 -59.64 -43.03 4.48
N SER A 993 -60.21 -42.90 3.27
CA SER A 993 -61.51 -42.24 3.10
C SER A 993 -62.69 -43.01 3.73
N LYS A 994 -62.48 -44.27 4.14
CA LYS A 994 -63.43 -45.07 4.91
C LYS A 994 -62.74 -46.13 5.78
N GLU A 995 -62.91 -46.02 7.10
CA GLU A 995 -62.32 -46.93 8.10
C GLU A 995 -63.32 -47.90 8.73
N ILE A 996 -64.63 -47.70 8.56
CA ILE A 996 -65.68 -48.51 9.20
C ILE A 996 -66.58 -49.13 8.13
N PHE A 997 -66.78 -50.46 8.24
CA PHE A 997 -67.54 -51.27 7.30
C PHE A 997 -68.66 -52.05 8.00
N GLY A 998 -69.88 -51.96 7.47
CA GLY A 998 -71.10 -52.60 8.00
C GLY A 998 -71.92 -53.36 6.95
N GLU A 999 -73.13 -53.79 7.32
CA GLU A 999 -74.01 -54.59 6.44
C GLU A 999 -74.39 -53.87 5.14
N SER A 1000 -74.45 -52.53 5.16
CA SER A 1000 -74.69 -51.69 3.97
C SER A 1000 -73.57 -51.75 2.93
N ASP A 1001 -72.39 -52.24 3.32
CA ASP A 1001 -71.15 -52.14 2.57
C ASP A 1001 -70.77 -53.48 1.93
N LEU A 1002 -71.66 -54.47 1.94
CA LEU A 1002 -71.46 -55.79 1.34
C LEU A 1002 -71.23 -55.69 -0.18
N GLY A 1003 -70.10 -56.23 -0.64
CA GLY A 1003 -69.64 -56.11 -2.02
C GLY A 1003 -68.31 -55.37 -2.13
N ILE A 1004 -68.06 -54.76 -3.29
CA ILE A 1004 -66.85 -53.98 -3.56
C ILE A 1004 -67.07 -52.54 -3.11
N ASN A 1005 -66.18 -52.03 -2.25
CA ASN A 1005 -66.11 -50.63 -1.84
C ASN A 1005 -64.85 -50.02 -2.46
N ASN A 1006 -64.98 -48.88 -3.14
CA ASN A 1006 -63.80 -48.06 -3.48
C ASN A 1006 -63.38 -47.28 -2.23
N VAL A 1007 -62.10 -47.29 -1.92
CA VAL A 1007 -61.48 -46.60 -0.78
C VAL A 1007 -60.23 -45.89 -1.27
N GLU A 1008 -60.00 -44.69 -0.76
CA GLU A 1008 -58.80 -43.91 -1.04
C GLU A 1008 -57.86 -44.06 0.15
N PHE A 1009 -56.60 -44.41 -0.12
CA PHE A 1009 -55.50 -44.29 0.82
C PHE A 1009 -54.80 -42.96 0.52
N VAL A 1010 -54.63 -42.12 1.54
CA VAL A 1010 -53.94 -40.82 1.43
C VAL A 1010 -52.75 -40.82 2.38
N ALA A 1011 -51.59 -40.45 1.88
CA ALA A 1011 -50.37 -40.20 2.66
C ALA A 1011 -49.92 -38.75 2.51
N TYR A 1012 -49.48 -38.14 3.60
CA TYR A 1012 -48.85 -36.82 3.65
C TYR A 1012 -47.46 -36.93 4.30
N ASP A 1013 -46.46 -36.28 3.73
CA ASP A 1013 -45.14 -36.02 4.33
C ASP A 1013 -45.17 -34.84 5.32
N TYR A 1014 -44.01 -34.50 5.89
CA TYR A 1014 -43.86 -33.36 6.82
C TYR A 1014 -44.05 -31.99 6.15
N SER A 1015 -43.73 -31.88 4.86
CA SER A 1015 -43.84 -30.71 3.97
C SER A 1015 -45.26 -30.45 3.45
N ASP A 1016 -46.22 -31.32 3.79
CA ASP A 1016 -47.62 -31.34 3.35
C ASP A 1016 -47.83 -31.66 1.85
N ASN A 1017 -46.84 -32.24 1.15
CA ASN A 1017 -47.11 -32.91 -0.13
C ASN A 1017 -47.94 -34.18 0.13
N ASN A 1018 -48.57 -34.72 -0.91
CA ASN A 1018 -49.43 -35.90 -0.75
C ASN A 1018 -49.50 -36.79 -1.98
N SER A 1019 -49.85 -38.04 -1.72
CA SER A 1019 -50.23 -39.04 -2.72
C SER A 1019 -51.58 -39.66 -2.36
N ILE A 1020 -52.33 -40.08 -3.39
CA ILE A 1020 -53.64 -40.74 -3.24
C ILE A 1020 -53.68 -42.01 -4.09
N VAL A 1021 -53.95 -43.16 -3.47
CA VAL A 1021 -54.17 -44.43 -4.16
C VAL A 1021 -55.62 -44.87 -3.98
N ASN A 1022 -56.34 -45.05 -5.08
CA ASN A 1022 -57.68 -45.64 -5.12
C ASN A 1022 -57.58 -47.16 -5.23
N PHE A 1023 -58.27 -47.89 -4.34
CA PHE A 1023 -58.26 -49.36 -4.33
C PHE A 1023 -59.60 -49.94 -3.84
N ASN A 1024 -59.83 -51.22 -4.13
CA ASN A 1024 -61.12 -51.88 -3.90
C ASN A 1024 -61.07 -52.84 -2.70
N ILE A 1025 -61.79 -52.52 -1.63
CA ILE A 1025 -62.00 -53.43 -0.49
C ILE A 1025 -63.28 -54.24 -0.71
N THR A 1026 -63.15 -55.55 -0.77
CA THR A 1026 -64.32 -56.45 -0.86
C THR A 1026 -64.76 -56.87 0.55
N LEU A 1027 -65.97 -56.47 0.95
CA LEU A 1027 -66.64 -56.96 2.15
C LEU A 1027 -67.56 -58.13 1.77
N SER A 1028 -67.18 -59.33 2.17
CA SER A 1028 -67.95 -60.55 1.94
C SER A 1028 -68.88 -60.87 3.12
N ASN A 1029 -70.11 -61.33 2.84
CA ASN A 1029 -70.99 -61.87 3.87
C ASN A 1029 -70.46 -63.25 4.28
N GLY A 1030 -70.19 -63.46 5.57
CA GLY A 1030 -69.50 -64.63 6.15
C GLY A 1030 -70.21 -65.99 6.05
N LEU A 1031 -71.10 -66.19 5.08
CA LEU A 1031 -71.77 -67.46 4.77
C LEU A 1031 -71.20 -68.10 3.50
N LEU A 1032 -69.87 -68.28 3.45
CA LEU A 1032 -69.25 -69.21 2.51
C LEU A 1032 -69.66 -70.64 2.87
N ALA A 1033 -70.39 -71.28 1.94
CA ALA A 1033 -71.09 -72.53 2.18
C ALA A 1033 -70.15 -73.72 2.42
N ILE A 1034 -69.92 -74.06 3.69
CA ILE A 1034 -69.52 -75.41 4.07
C ILE A 1034 -70.71 -76.34 3.79
N ASN A 1035 -70.55 -77.33 2.91
CA ASN A 1035 -71.51 -78.42 2.77
C ASN A 1035 -71.11 -79.58 3.71
N PRO A 1036 -71.67 -79.68 4.94
CA PRO A 1036 -71.20 -80.64 5.94
C PRO A 1036 -71.39 -82.10 5.54
N ASN A 1037 -72.26 -82.40 4.56
CA ASN A 1037 -72.48 -83.75 4.07
C ASN A 1037 -71.24 -84.31 3.34
N LYS A 1038 -70.51 -83.45 2.62
CA LYS A 1038 -69.35 -83.81 1.78
C LYS A 1038 -68.07 -84.09 2.58
N VAL A 1039 -67.94 -83.54 3.78
CA VAL A 1039 -66.76 -83.75 4.65
C VAL A 1039 -66.61 -85.22 5.05
N ASN A 1040 -67.67 -86.04 5.01
CA ASN A 1040 -67.60 -87.47 5.31
C ASN A 1040 -67.26 -88.34 4.09
N GLU A 1041 -67.29 -87.79 2.86
CA GLU A 1041 -67.08 -88.54 1.62
C GLU A 1041 -65.59 -88.89 1.39
N PHE A 1042 -64.67 -87.95 1.65
CA PHE A 1042 -63.23 -88.20 1.49
C PHE A 1042 -62.57 -88.61 2.80
N LYS A 1043 -61.94 -89.79 2.84
CA LYS A 1043 -61.09 -90.20 3.96
C LYS A 1043 -59.65 -89.80 3.69
N VAL A 1044 -58.97 -89.33 4.75
CA VAL A 1044 -57.56 -88.94 4.76
C VAL A 1044 -56.88 -89.85 5.76
N TYR A 1045 -56.00 -90.75 5.30
CA TYR A 1045 -55.42 -91.81 6.11
C TYR A 1045 -54.00 -92.21 5.63
N PRO A 1046 -53.06 -92.57 6.51
CA PRO A 1046 -53.11 -92.40 7.97
C PRO A 1046 -53.09 -90.91 8.34
N ASN A 1047 -53.69 -90.56 9.47
CA ASN A 1047 -53.75 -89.19 9.99
C ASN A 1047 -53.82 -89.28 11.53
N PRO A 1048 -52.72 -89.11 12.29
CA PRO A 1048 -51.42 -88.59 11.85
C PRO A 1048 -50.69 -89.44 10.79
N SER A 1049 -49.91 -88.77 9.95
CA SER A 1049 -49.28 -89.31 8.73
C SER A 1049 -47.76 -89.35 8.86
N LYS A 1050 -47.12 -90.39 8.29
CA LYS A 1050 -45.65 -90.54 8.29
C LYS A 1050 -45.17 -90.72 6.85
N GLY A 1051 -44.54 -89.70 6.27
CA GLY A 1051 -43.97 -89.70 4.91
C GLY A 1051 -44.95 -89.81 3.72
N ARG A 1052 -46.12 -90.44 3.88
CA ARG A 1052 -47.20 -90.51 2.87
C ARG A 1052 -48.57 -90.27 3.50
N VAL A 1053 -49.50 -89.79 2.69
CA VAL A 1053 -50.93 -89.68 3.00
C VAL A 1053 -51.75 -90.20 1.83
N SER A 1054 -52.78 -91.00 2.12
CA SER A 1054 -53.74 -91.49 1.15
C SER A 1054 -55.08 -90.77 1.25
N PHE A 1055 -55.68 -90.53 0.09
CA PHE A 1055 -57.02 -89.96 -0.08
C PHE A 1055 -57.93 -91.04 -0.67
N ILE A 1056 -59.08 -91.29 -0.04
CA ILE A 1056 -60.05 -92.30 -0.48
C ILE A 1056 -61.42 -91.68 -0.63
N ASN A 1057 -61.95 -91.69 -1.86
CA ASN A 1057 -63.30 -91.21 -2.16
C ASN A 1057 -64.34 -92.30 -1.85
N SER A 1058 -65.07 -92.13 -0.74
CA SER A 1058 -66.08 -93.07 -0.23
C SER A 1058 -67.51 -92.77 -0.73
N SER A 1059 -67.70 -91.80 -1.63
CA SER A 1059 -69.03 -91.29 -2.05
C SER A 1059 -69.76 -92.14 -3.09
N GLY A 1060 -69.03 -92.92 -3.89
CA GLY A 1060 -69.56 -93.57 -5.10
C GLY A 1060 -69.49 -92.73 -6.39
N THR A 1061 -69.29 -91.41 -6.30
CA THR A 1061 -69.27 -90.48 -7.44
C THR A 1061 -67.86 -90.23 -7.98
N VAL A 1062 -67.73 -90.23 -9.32
CA VAL A 1062 -66.48 -90.03 -10.05
C VAL A 1062 -66.36 -88.58 -10.50
N ASN A 1063 -65.52 -87.79 -9.82
CA ASN A 1063 -65.28 -86.38 -10.10
C ASN A 1063 -63.77 -86.12 -10.18
N GLU A 1064 -63.37 -85.08 -10.93
CA GLU A 1064 -62.02 -84.52 -10.86
C GLU A 1064 -61.86 -83.63 -9.62
N TYR A 1065 -60.76 -83.84 -8.90
CA TYR A 1065 -60.38 -83.04 -7.73
C TYR A 1065 -58.93 -82.59 -7.81
N GLU A 1066 -58.72 -81.32 -7.47
CA GLU A 1066 -57.43 -80.78 -7.08
C GLU A 1066 -57.32 -80.80 -5.55
N ILE A 1067 -56.18 -81.25 -5.02
CA ILE A 1067 -55.91 -81.24 -3.58
C ILE A 1067 -54.69 -80.35 -3.34
N PHE A 1068 -54.85 -79.34 -2.49
CA PHE A 1068 -53.81 -78.39 -2.09
C PHE A 1068 -53.52 -78.54 -0.59
N ILE A 1069 -52.27 -78.25 -0.19
CA ILE A 1069 -51.86 -78.27 1.21
C ILE A 1069 -51.33 -76.90 1.65
N TYR A 1070 -51.92 -76.39 2.73
CA TYR A 1070 -51.63 -75.11 3.34
C TYR A 1070 -51.15 -75.30 4.77
N THR A 1071 -50.28 -74.41 5.25
CA THR A 1071 -49.99 -74.27 6.68
C THR A 1071 -51.23 -73.74 7.43
N THR A 1072 -51.21 -73.78 8.77
CA THR A 1072 -52.34 -73.28 9.59
C THR A 1072 -52.54 -71.77 9.54
N ASP A 1073 -51.52 -71.01 9.15
CA ASP A 1073 -51.53 -69.57 8.86
C ASP A 1073 -51.94 -69.25 7.40
N GLY A 1074 -52.27 -70.27 6.60
CA GLY A 1074 -52.88 -70.08 5.27
C GLY A 1074 -51.90 -69.99 4.09
N LYS A 1075 -50.59 -70.17 4.32
CA LYS A 1075 -49.60 -70.22 3.23
C LYS A 1075 -49.69 -71.55 2.46
N LEU A 1076 -49.79 -71.47 1.14
CA LEU A 1076 -49.77 -72.65 0.25
C LEU A 1076 -48.36 -73.24 0.19
N GLU A 1077 -48.22 -74.52 0.53
CA GLU A 1077 -46.93 -75.24 0.50
C GLU A 1077 -46.77 -76.10 -0.77
N ARG A 1078 -47.88 -76.66 -1.31
CA ARG A 1078 -48.01 -77.08 -2.73
C ARG A 1078 -49.43 -77.55 -3.08
N LYS A 1079 -49.64 -77.85 -4.36
CA LYS A 1079 -50.65 -78.82 -4.83
C LYS A 1079 -50.15 -80.25 -4.59
N LEU A 1080 -50.92 -81.07 -3.87
CA LEU A 1080 -50.62 -82.49 -3.62
C LEU A 1080 -51.08 -83.42 -4.75
N TYR A 1081 -52.21 -83.12 -5.39
CA TYR A 1081 -52.79 -83.99 -6.41
C TYR A 1081 -53.68 -83.22 -7.40
N SER A 1082 -53.83 -83.78 -8.61
CA SER A 1082 -54.80 -83.40 -9.63
C SER A 1082 -55.26 -84.68 -10.33
N GLY A 1083 -56.57 -84.91 -10.43
CA GLY A 1083 -57.09 -86.00 -11.24
C GLY A 1083 -58.46 -86.51 -10.81
N ILE A 1084 -58.95 -87.48 -11.57
CA ILE A 1084 -60.25 -88.10 -11.39
C ILE A 1084 -60.16 -89.20 -10.32
N PHE A 1085 -60.97 -89.11 -9.27
CA PHE A 1085 -61.12 -90.18 -8.27
C PHE A 1085 -62.25 -91.13 -8.66
N GLN A 1086 -61.94 -92.40 -8.92
CA GLN A 1086 -62.95 -93.45 -9.06
C GLN A 1086 -63.53 -93.88 -7.71
N ASN A 1087 -64.65 -94.63 -7.75
CA ASN A 1087 -65.36 -95.09 -6.56
C ASN A 1087 -64.48 -96.01 -5.68
N ASN A 1088 -64.25 -95.61 -4.43
CA ASN A 1088 -63.32 -96.25 -3.47
C ASN A 1088 -61.86 -96.35 -3.95
N GLU A 1089 -61.43 -95.51 -4.90
CA GLU A 1089 -60.03 -95.42 -5.30
C GLU A 1089 -59.18 -94.78 -4.18
N GLU A 1090 -58.02 -95.37 -3.91
CA GLU A 1090 -57.02 -94.85 -2.97
C GLU A 1090 -55.85 -94.21 -3.73
N VAL A 1091 -55.67 -92.90 -3.53
CA VAL A 1091 -54.55 -92.13 -4.11
C VAL A 1091 -53.57 -91.77 -3.01
N SER A 1092 -52.35 -92.33 -3.05
CA SER A 1092 -51.33 -92.16 -2.01
C SER A 1092 -50.17 -91.23 -2.43
N VAL A 1093 -50.13 -90.03 -1.83
CA VAL A 1093 -49.18 -88.95 -2.14
C VAL A 1093 -48.01 -88.93 -1.13
N SER A 1094 -46.81 -88.60 -1.60
CA SER A 1094 -45.63 -88.39 -0.73
C SER A 1094 -45.61 -86.99 -0.12
N ILE A 1095 -45.27 -86.94 1.17
CA ILE A 1095 -45.22 -85.75 2.03
C ILE A 1095 -43.97 -85.76 2.94
N VAL A 1096 -42.93 -86.51 2.57
CA VAL A 1096 -41.66 -86.63 3.32
C VAL A 1096 -40.90 -85.31 3.46
N ASP A 1097 -41.11 -84.40 2.52
CA ASP A 1097 -40.49 -83.09 2.40
C ASP A 1097 -41.22 -82.00 3.23
N LEU A 1098 -42.43 -82.28 3.70
CA LEU A 1098 -43.18 -81.39 4.59
C LEU A 1098 -42.76 -81.61 6.04
N LYS A 1099 -42.63 -80.53 6.81
CA LYS A 1099 -42.25 -80.57 8.23
C LYS A 1099 -43.33 -81.25 9.06
N ALA A 1100 -42.97 -81.82 10.20
CA ALA A 1100 -43.94 -82.35 11.15
C ALA A 1100 -44.76 -81.19 11.75
N SER A 1101 -46.02 -81.07 11.36
CA SER A 1101 -46.94 -80.01 11.78
C SER A 1101 -48.40 -80.39 11.45
N ILE A 1102 -49.33 -79.50 11.82
CA ILE A 1102 -50.71 -79.53 11.33
C ILE A 1102 -50.77 -78.71 10.04
N TYR A 1103 -51.48 -79.24 9.05
CA TYR A 1103 -51.77 -78.60 7.78
C TYR A 1103 -53.26 -78.64 7.47
N ILE A 1104 -53.71 -77.70 6.63
CA ILE A 1104 -55.04 -77.67 6.06
C ILE A 1104 -54.96 -78.16 4.61
N LEU A 1105 -55.68 -79.24 4.33
CA LEU A 1105 -55.94 -79.73 2.99
C LEU A 1105 -57.18 -79.04 2.44
N GLN A 1106 -57.07 -78.45 1.26
CA GLN A 1106 -58.20 -77.94 0.48
C GLN A 1106 -58.46 -78.91 -0.68
N PHE A 1107 -59.71 -79.33 -0.83
CA PHE A 1107 -60.19 -80.12 -1.94
C PHE A 1107 -61.04 -79.21 -2.82
N ARG A 1108 -60.72 -79.12 -4.11
CA ARG A 1108 -61.43 -78.31 -5.10
C ARG A 1108 -61.92 -79.18 -6.26
N SER A 1109 -63.17 -79.00 -6.65
CA SER A 1109 -63.76 -79.46 -7.91
C SER A 1109 -64.52 -78.27 -8.53
N ASP A 1110 -64.97 -78.37 -9.78
CA ASP A 1110 -65.37 -77.21 -10.62
C ASP A 1110 -66.29 -76.18 -9.93
N ASN A 1111 -67.21 -76.63 -9.06
CA ASN A 1111 -68.11 -75.77 -8.27
C ASN A 1111 -68.10 -76.05 -6.75
N GLU A 1112 -67.16 -76.85 -6.23
CA GLU A 1112 -67.15 -77.28 -4.82
C GLU A 1112 -65.77 -77.12 -4.18
N ILE A 1113 -65.72 -76.54 -2.96
CA ILE A 1113 -64.52 -76.50 -2.11
C ILE A 1113 -64.86 -77.00 -0.71
N PHE A 1114 -64.03 -77.89 -0.17
CA PHE A 1114 -64.09 -78.27 1.25
C PHE A 1114 -62.69 -78.53 1.82
N TYR A 1115 -62.58 -78.56 3.15
CA TYR A 1115 -61.31 -78.63 3.85
C TYR A 1115 -61.21 -79.84 4.77
N LYS A 1116 -59.98 -80.36 4.96
CA LYS A 1116 -59.65 -81.33 6.01
C LYS A 1116 -58.34 -81.00 6.69
N LYS A 1117 -58.23 -81.38 7.96
CA LYS A 1117 -56.99 -81.27 8.72
C LYS A 1117 -56.10 -82.50 8.48
N LEU A 1118 -54.83 -82.27 8.17
CA LEU A 1118 -53.77 -83.28 8.14
C LEU A 1118 -52.81 -83.02 9.30
N MET A 1119 -52.41 -84.06 10.02
CA MET A 1119 -51.32 -83.98 10.99
C MET A 1119 -50.16 -84.82 10.47
N ILE A 1120 -48.99 -84.21 10.27
CA ILE A 1120 -47.78 -84.91 9.84
C ILE A 1120 -46.90 -85.13 11.07
N ASP A 1121 -46.53 -86.38 11.30
CA ASP A 1121 -45.72 -86.83 12.43
C ASP A 1121 -44.69 -87.87 11.95
N HIS A 1122 -43.55 -87.43 11.42
CA HIS A 1122 -42.52 -88.35 10.92
C HIS A 1122 -41.75 -89.12 12.03
N GLN A 1123 -42.21 -89.10 13.29
CA GLN A 1123 -41.55 -89.79 14.41
C GLN A 1123 -41.81 -91.32 14.39
N TYR A 1124 -41.16 -92.02 13.47
CA TYR A 1124 -40.49 -93.31 13.68
C TYR A 1124 -39.52 -93.54 12.53
#